data_AF-A0A3Q3ASA6-F1
#
_entry.id   AF-A0A3Q3ASA6-F1
#
_cell.length_a   1.000
_cell.length_b   1.000
_cell.length_c   1.000
_cell.angle_alpha   90.00
_cell.angle_beta   90.00
_cell.angle_gamma   90.00
#
_symmetry.space_group_name_H-M   'P 1'
#
loop_
_entity.id
_entity.type
_entity.pdbx_description
1 polymer ?
#
loop_
_entity_poly.entity_id
_entity_poly.type
_entity_poly.pdbx_seq_one_letter_code
_entity_poly.pdbx_strand_id
1 'polypeptide(L)'
;MESDDDVPLILTWDEANSGLLSEETERGDQNGGGNYDIVNNAVVSTPGPQNNRNQNVSLKQSWEMNYQEAAIYLQEGENNDKFFTHPRNPKALAAYLFAHNHLFYMMELFTGLLLLMLSLCEAPAVPSLRLDVYIHATLELLALLTVAFELCMKLRWLGFHTFIRHKRTMVKTCVLLMQFVEAIVVLIRQTSHVRVTRALRPIFLVDCRYCGAVRRNLRQIFQSLPSFIDILLLLLFFMVIFAILGFCLFSTNTADPYFNSLENSLVSLFVLLTTANFPDVMMPAYSKNRWSCVFFIVYLSIELYFIMNLLLAVVFDTFNDVEKMKFKSLLLHKRSAIDHAFQLLVSRQRPMGMSLKQFDGLMRFYRPRMSARDRFLTYKALNTSGAQMLSLQDFYKFYEVIGLKWKARRSGEHWFDELPHTAFLIFKGIHLLVKSKAFQYAMYVVVAINGVWILVETYTLDRGYSWSEFVPWSYIVFLTIYGVEVLLKISGLGPIAYFRSGWNLFDFSVTVFAFLGLIALAFNMEPFYFIVVLRPLQLLRLFKIKQRYRNVLDTMFELFPRMASLGLTLIIFYYSFAIVGMEFFADVVSPNCCNTSTVANSYRQINITEGNKTILVEGYYYLNNFNNILSSFVTLFELTVVNNWYITMEGVTSMTSHWSRLYFMTFYIVTMVVMTIIVAFILDAFVFRMNYSRKNRETVDNPGDENGIVFEVEVRRDEALATLELYKQMSPGLSSISSLVGVLQSMDRSGHTSLMYLGRRSRTKSDLSMKMYEEEIQEWYAEYSNKNLSQELEQSLRPIVESPGSDSYPFSEPQLNSQTEHSIN
;
A
#
# COMPACT_ATOMS: atom_id res chain seq x y z
N MET A 1 31.69 17.57 -11.64
CA MET A 1 32.80 17.08 -10.81
C MET A 1 32.38 17.34 -9.38
N GLU A 2 32.41 16.29 -8.56
CA GLU A 2 31.86 16.17 -7.19
C GLU A 2 30.32 16.15 -7.10
N SER A 3 29.78 14.94 -7.22
CA SER A 3 28.42 14.54 -6.85
C SER A 3 28.50 13.09 -6.39
N ASP A 4 28.70 12.87 -5.09
CA ASP A 4 28.59 11.55 -4.46
C ASP A 4 27.92 11.73 -3.10
N ASP A 5 26.61 11.51 -3.09
CA ASP A 5 25.82 11.08 -1.93
C ASP A 5 24.42 10.77 -2.47
N ASP A 6 24.13 9.49 -2.72
CA ASP A 6 22.82 8.85 -2.48
C ASP A 6 22.65 7.53 -3.26
N VAL A 7 23.04 6.42 -2.62
CA VAL A 7 22.53 5.08 -2.95
C VAL A 7 22.07 4.39 -1.66
N PRO A 8 20.83 3.89 -1.57
CA PRO A 8 20.37 3.15 -0.41
C PRO A 8 21.02 1.76 -0.37
N LEU A 9 22.21 1.67 0.23
CA LEU A 9 22.82 0.49 0.87
C LEU A 9 22.24 -0.88 0.45
N ILE A 10 22.47 -1.19 -0.82
CA ILE A 10 22.60 -2.55 -1.35
C ILE A 10 23.85 -2.49 -2.23
N LEU A 11 24.93 -3.11 -1.73
CA LEU A 11 26.21 -3.38 -2.38
C LEU A 11 27.02 -2.16 -2.85
N THR A 12 27.77 -1.56 -1.94
CA THR A 12 29.15 -1.16 -2.20
C THR A 12 30.01 -1.52 -0.98
N TRP A 13 31.07 -2.27 -1.25
CA TRP A 13 32.21 -2.43 -0.37
C TRP A 13 32.96 -1.10 -0.33
N ASP A 14 33.20 -0.57 0.87
CA ASP A 14 34.41 0.18 1.24
C ASP A 14 34.29 0.61 2.71
N GLU A 15 34.68 -0.30 3.61
CA GLU A 15 35.14 0.01 4.97
C GLU A 15 35.75 -1.25 5.58
N ALA A 16 36.81 -1.73 4.93
CA ALA A 16 37.71 -2.74 5.48
C ALA A 16 39.15 -2.41 5.08
N ASN A 17 39.57 -1.16 5.26
CA ASN A 17 40.98 -0.74 5.15
C ASN A 17 41.22 0.66 5.74
N SER A 18 40.88 0.87 7.01
CA SER A 18 41.46 1.98 7.80
C SER A 18 41.17 1.75 9.29
N GLY A 19 42.08 1.06 9.95
CA GLY A 19 41.97 0.76 11.38
C GLY A 19 43.14 -0.08 11.89
N LEU A 20 44.34 0.22 11.41
CA LEU A 20 45.60 -0.29 11.93
C LEU A 20 46.49 0.93 12.13
N LEU A 21 46.51 1.45 13.36
CA LEU A 21 47.66 1.94 14.12
C LEU A 21 47.20 2.77 15.34
N SER A 22 47.72 2.38 16.50
CA SER A 22 47.85 3.11 17.78
C SER A 22 46.60 3.66 18.47
N GLU A 23 46.16 3.02 19.55
CA GLU A 23 46.47 3.51 20.90
C GLU A 23 46.19 2.42 21.96
N GLU A 24 47.22 2.13 22.75
CA GLU A 24 47.17 1.30 23.94
C GLU A 24 46.34 1.98 25.04
N THR A 25 45.70 1.16 25.86
CA THR A 25 45.50 1.27 27.33
C THR A 25 44.02 1.12 27.73
N GLU A 26 43.62 -0.08 28.16
CA GLU A 26 43.04 -0.35 29.49
C GLU A 26 42.61 -1.82 29.60
N ARG A 27 43.21 -2.51 30.59
CA ARG A 27 42.94 -3.90 30.96
C ARG A 27 41.64 -4.00 31.76
N GLY A 28 40.81 -4.98 31.42
CA GLY A 28 39.71 -5.47 32.26
C GLY A 28 39.20 -6.83 31.76
N ASP A 29 39.42 -7.87 32.56
CA ASP A 29 39.23 -9.29 32.25
C ASP A 29 37.87 -9.70 31.65
N GLN A 30 37.89 -10.56 30.62
CA GLN A 30 37.04 -11.77 30.56
C GLN A 30 37.49 -12.72 29.44
N ASN A 31 37.95 -13.89 29.85
CA ASN A 31 38.21 -15.07 29.02
C ASN A 31 36.97 -15.47 28.21
N GLY A 32 37.15 -15.69 26.90
CA GLY A 32 36.11 -16.28 26.06
C GLY A 32 36.41 -16.28 24.56
N GLY A 33 37.64 -16.60 24.16
CA GLY A 33 37.97 -16.85 22.76
C GLY A 33 37.36 -18.18 22.28
N GLY A 34 36.48 -18.12 21.30
CA GLY A 34 35.90 -19.28 20.61
C GLY A 34 35.99 -19.08 19.11
N ASN A 35 37.06 -19.63 18.54
CA ASN A 35 37.37 -19.67 17.13
C ASN A 35 36.30 -20.44 16.34
N TYR A 36 36.17 -20.12 15.05
CA TYR A 36 35.28 -20.78 14.11
C TYR A 36 35.67 -22.25 13.95
N ASP A 37 34.72 -23.15 14.18
CA ASP A 37 34.73 -24.49 13.60
C ASP A 37 33.30 -24.86 13.23
N ILE A 38 33.11 -25.14 11.94
CA ILE A 38 31.95 -25.85 11.42
C ILE A 38 32.02 -27.25 12.03
N VAL A 39 31.33 -27.46 13.16
CA VAL A 39 31.29 -28.76 13.81
C VAL A 39 30.54 -29.75 12.92
N ASN A 40 31.35 -30.55 12.23
CA ASN A 40 31.17 -31.96 11.96
C ASN A 40 30.11 -32.61 12.87
N ASN A 41 28.92 -32.89 12.32
CA ASN A 41 28.05 -33.95 12.85
C ASN A 41 28.62 -35.32 12.45
N ALA A 42 29.82 -35.63 12.93
CA ALA A 42 30.34 -36.99 12.97
C ALA A 42 30.15 -37.50 14.39
N VAL A 43 29.12 -38.32 14.60
CA VAL A 43 29.00 -39.11 15.82
C VAL A 43 30.15 -40.12 15.81
N VAL A 44 31.15 -39.93 16.67
CA VAL A 44 32.15 -40.95 16.95
C VAL A 44 31.40 -42.16 17.53
N SER A 45 31.38 -43.25 16.78
CA SER A 45 30.79 -44.53 17.20
C SER A 45 31.67 -45.18 18.26
N THR A 46 31.24 -45.10 19.52
CA THR A 46 31.71 -45.99 20.59
C THR A 46 30.97 -47.34 20.50
N PRO A 47 31.67 -48.49 20.62
CA PRO A 47 31.04 -49.80 20.52
C PRO A 47 30.30 -50.11 21.83
N GLY A 48 29.01 -49.82 21.86
CA GLY A 48 28.09 -50.22 22.92
C GLY A 48 26.64 -50.09 22.43
N PRO A 49 25.70 -50.95 22.88
CA PRO A 49 24.34 -50.95 22.38
C PRO A 49 23.61 -49.66 22.80
N GLN A 50 23.55 -48.67 21.91
CA GLN A 50 22.81 -47.43 22.14
C GLN A 50 21.31 -47.63 21.85
N ASN A 51 20.48 -47.14 22.77
CA ASN A 51 19.02 -47.15 22.67
C ASN A 51 18.52 -46.35 21.43
N ASN A 52 18.13 -47.05 20.36
CA ASN A 52 17.54 -46.49 19.13
C ASN A 52 16.39 -45.47 19.37
N ARG A 53 15.73 -45.53 20.52
CA ARG A 53 14.60 -44.65 20.86
C ARG A 53 15.03 -43.21 21.17
N ASN A 54 16.22 -42.99 21.76
CA ASN A 54 16.70 -41.65 22.09
C ASN A 54 17.31 -40.93 20.88
N GLN A 55 17.98 -41.66 19.98
CA GLN A 55 18.48 -41.11 18.71
C GLN A 55 17.34 -40.67 17.78
N ASN A 56 16.23 -41.42 17.73
CA ASN A 56 15.08 -41.04 16.92
C ASN A 56 14.36 -39.78 17.44
N VAL A 57 14.39 -39.54 18.75
CA VAL A 57 13.81 -38.33 19.35
C VAL A 57 14.69 -37.11 19.07
N SER A 58 16.01 -37.22 19.20
CA SER A 58 16.93 -36.11 18.90
C SER A 58 16.95 -35.74 17.42
N LEU A 59 16.90 -36.73 16.52
CA LEU A 59 16.78 -36.49 15.07
C LEU A 59 15.43 -35.82 14.72
N LYS A 60 14.33 -36.25 15.34
CA LYS A 60 13.02 -35.63 15.12
C LYS A 60 12.98 -34.19 15.58
N GLN A 61 13.55 -33.89 16.75
CA GLN A 61 13.68 -32.51 17.26
C GLN A 61 14.56 -31.64 16.36
N SER A 62 15.66 -32.19 15.84
CA SER A 62 16.52 -31.48 14.88
C SER A 62 15.79 -31.11 13.59
N TRP A 63 14.98 -32.01 13.03
CA TRP A 63 14.19 -31.70 11.84
C TRP A 63 13.06 -30.71 12.11
N GLU A 64 12.41 -30.75 13.28
CA GLU A 64 11.39 -29.76 13.65
C GLU A 64 11.97 -28.35 13.73
N MET A 65 13.19 -28.21 14.29
CA MET A 65 13.91 -26.93 14.29
C MET A 65 14.23 -26.45 12.86
N ASN A 66 14.74 -27.33 11.99
CA ASN A 66 15.00 -26.97 10.60
C ASN A 66 13.73 -26.54 9.84
N TYR A 67 12.59 -27.18 10.10
CA TYR A 67 11.32 -26.79 9.49
C TYR A 67 10.85 -25.42 9.98
N GLN A 68 11.03 -25.14 11.27
CA GLN A 68 10.70 -23.84 11.84
C GLN A 68 11.62 -22.74 11.29
N GLU A 69 12.92 -23.01 11.20
CA GLU A 69 13.92 -22.08 10.65
C GLU A 69 13.65 -21.77 9.17
N ALA A 70 13.43 -22.81 8.34
CA ALA A 70 13.07 -22.64 6.94
C ALA A 70 11.75 -21.88 6.74
N ALA A 71 10.77 -22.08 7.62
CA ALA A 71 9.54 -21.30 7.61
C ALA A 71 9.78 -19.82 7.92
N ILE A 72 10.71 -19.52 8.85
CA ILE A 72 11.11 -18.15 9.19
C ILE A 72 11.80 -17.48 8.01
N TYR A 73 12.74 -18.14 7.31
CA TYR A 73 13.37 -17.58 6.12
C TYR A 73 12.35 -17.17 5.05
N LEU A 74 11.35 -18.02 4.80
CA LEU A 74 10.28 -17.70 3.85
C LEU A 74 9.39 -16.54 4.33
N GLN A 75 9.14 -16.44 5.64
CA GLN A 75 8.42 -15.30 6.21
C GLN A 75 9.23 -14.00 6.12
N GLU A 76 10.53 -14.03 6.44
CA GLU A 76 11.46 -12.90 6.30
C GLU A 76 11.57 -12.46 4.82
N GLY A 77 11.63 -13.43 3.90
CA GLY A 77 11.59 -13.22 2.46
C GLY A 77 10.31 -12.51 1.99
N GLU A 78 9.15 -12.96 2.47
CA GLU A 78 7.85 -12.35 2.17
C GLU A 78 7.71 -10.94 2.76
N ASN A 79 8.21 -10.74 3.97
CA ASN A 79 8.14 -9.49 4.71
C ASN A 79 9.18 -8.45 4.27
N ASN A 80 10.22 -8.87 3.53
CA ASN A 80 11.41 -8.07 3.20
C ASN A 80 12.17 -7.62 4.47
N ASP A 81 12.37 -8.57 5.39
CA ASP A 81 13.24 -8.41 6.56
C ASP A 81 14.65 -8.92 6.24
N LYS A 82 15.69 -8.24 6.75
CA LYS A 82 17.08 -8.59 6.44
C LYS A 82 17.50 -9.90 7.13
N PHE A 83 18.15 -10.81 6.40
CA PHE A 83 18.63 -12.08 6.97
C PHE A 83 19.72 -11.96 8.04
N PHE A 84 20.39 -10.81 8.17
CA PHE A 84 21.38 -10.60 9.24
C PHE A 84 20.76 -10.69 10.65
N THR A 85 19.46 -10.40 10.79
CA THR A 85 18.73 -10.44 12.07
C THR A 85 18.03 -11.77 12.33
N HIS A 86 18.38 -12.81 11.55
CA HIS A 86 17.77 -14.12 11.65
C HIS A 86 17.98 -14.75 13.04
N PRO A 87 16.93 -15.28 13.69
CA PRO A 87 17.01 -15.77 15.06
C PRO A 87 17.75 -17.13 15.16
N ARG A 88 19.05 -17.10 15.47
CA ARG A 88 19.86 -18.32 15.68
C ARG A 88 19.72 -18.95 17.07
N ASN A 89 19.37 -18.15 18.08
CA ASN A 89 19.29 -18.57 19.48
C ASN A 89 17.82 -18.74 19.93
N PRO A 90 17.51 -19.66 20.88
CA PRO A 90 16.14 -19.86 21.36
C PRO A 90 15.53 -18.60 22.01
N LYS A 91 16.36 -17.78 22.67
CA LYS A 91 15.95 -16.48 23.21
C LYS A 91 15.59 -15.47 22.10
N ALA A 92 16.35 -15.46 21.01
CA ALA A 92 16.10 -14.61 19.85
C ALA A 92 14.85 -15.07 19.09
N LEU A 93 14.65 -16.39 18.98
CA LEU A 93 13.46 -17.00 18.39
C LEU A 93 12.18 -16.62 19.16
N ALA A 94 12.19 -16.70 20.49
CA ALA A 94 11.06 -16.28 21.31
C ALA A 94 10.74 -14.78 21.13
N ALA A 95 11.78 -13.93 21.05
CA ALA A 95 11.60 -12.50 20.79
C ALA A 95 11.06 -12.23 19.37
N TYR A 96 11.56 -12.93 18.36
CA TYR A 96 11.10 -12.85 16.98
C TYR A 96 9.61 -13.24 16.87
N LEU A 97 9.23 -14.38 17.44
CA LEU A 97 7.85 -14.87 17.42
C LEU A 97 6.89 -13.92 18.15
N PHE A 98 7.33 -13.29 19.24
CA PHE A 98 6.54 -12.28 19.94
C PHE A 98 6.33 -11.03 19.07
N ALA A 99 7.41 -10.49 18.50
CA ALA A 99 7.37 -9.29 17.67
C ALA A 99 6.58 -9.49 16.37
N HIS A 100 6.58 -10.71 15.82
CA HIS A 100 5.90 -11.04 14.56
C HIS A 100 4.47 -11.54 14.74
N ASN A 101 3.88 -11.35 15.92
CA ASN A 101 2.50 -11.72 16.17
C ASN A 101 1.52 -10.68 15.61
N HIS A 102 0.38 -11.14 15.09
CA HIS A 102 -0.68 -10.27 14.58
C HIS A 102 -1.23 -9.32 15.65
N LEU A 103 -1.26 -9.74 16.92
CA LEU A 103 -1.66 -8.87 18.04
C LEU A 103 -0.69 -7.70 18.22
N PHE A 104 0.61 -7.94 18.07
CA PHE A 104 1.63 -6.89 18.16
C PHE A 104 1.45 -5.86 17.03
N TYR A 105 1.19 -6.32 15.79
CA TYR A 105 0.92 -5.42 14.67
C TYR A 105 -0.37 -4.61 14.83
N MET A 106 -1.41 -5.18 15.44
CA MET A 106 -2.67 -4.46 15.71
C MET A 106 -2.49 -3.43 16.82
N MET A 107 -1.68 -3.74 17.83
CA MET A 107 -1.30 -2.78 18.87
C MET A 107 -0.53 -1.59 18.27
N GLU A 108 0.46 -1.82 17.40
CA GLU A 108 1.18 -0.74 16.70
C GLU A 108 0.22 0.17 15.92
N LEU A 109 -0.69 -0.44 15.15
CA LEU A 109 -1.64 0.30 14.32
C LEU A 109 -2.62 1.13 15.15
N PHE A 110 -3.17 0.54 16.21
CA PHE A 110 -4.12 1.22 17.09
C PHE A 110 -3.46 2.37 17.84
N THR A 111 -2.25 2.17 18.39
CA THR A 111 -1.49 3.23 19.07
C THR A 111 -1.16 4.38 18.11
N GLY A 112 -0.72 4.06 16.89
CA GLY A 112 -0.46 5.07 15.86
C GLY A 112 -1.72 5.86 15.47
N LEU A 113 -2.84 5.18 15.25
CA LEU A 113 -4.12 5.81 14.92
C LEU A 113 -4.63 6.68 16.09
N LEU A 114 -4.52 6.19 17.33
CA LEU A 114 -4.92 6.91 18.53
C LEU A 114 -4.13 8.21 18.70
N LEU A 115 -2.81 8.18 18.51
CA LEU A 115 -1.96 9.38 18.58
C LEU A 115 -2.34 10.43 17.53
N LEU A 116 -2.72 10.02 16.33
CA LEU A 116 -3.18 10.95 15.29
C LEU A 116 -4.57 11.50 15.63
N MET A 117 -5.50 10.65 16.06
CA MET A 117 -6.86 11.06 16.40
C MET A 117 -6.92 11.95 17.64
N LEU A 118 -5.92 11.90 18.53
CA LEU A 118 -5.84 12.79 19.69
C LEU A 118 -5.80 14.28 19.30
N SER A 119 -5.33 14.60 18.09
CA SER A 119 -5.38 15.97 17.53
C SER A 119 -6.80 16.54 17.39
N LEU A 120 -7.85 15.70 17.36
CA LEU A 120 -9.25 16.15 17.32
C LEU A 120 -9.70 16.77 18.66
N CYS A 121 -9.13 16.28 19.77
CA CYS A 121 -9.53 16.64 21.13
C CYS A 121 -8.60 17.67 21.77
N GLU A 122 -7.37 17.77 21.27
CA GLU A 122 -6.34 18.69 21.72
C GLU A 122 -6.59 20.12 21.20
N ALA A 123 -6.29 21.14 22.00
CA ALA A 123 -6.35 22.53 21.53
C ALA A 123 -5.37 22.75 20.36
N PRO A 124 -5.80 23.39 19.24
CA PRO A 124 -7.16 23.87 18.96
C PRO A 124 -8.12 22.72 18.54
N ALA A 125 -9.10 22.47 19.40
CA ALA A 125 -9.92 21.26 19.37
C ALA A 125 -11.23 21.47 18.59
N VAL A 126 -11.80 20.38 18.08
CA VAL A 126 -13.18 20.40 17.60
C VAL A 126 -14.10 20.67 18.82
N PRO A 127 -14.98 21.69 18.79
CA PRO A 127 -15.74 22.11 19.97
C PRO A 127 -16.53 20.98 20.66
N SER A 128 -17.08 20.04 19.88
CA SER A 128 -17.84 18.89 20.41
C SER A 128 -17.00 17.79 21.05
N LEU A 129 -15.68 17.76 20.78
CA LEU A 129 -14.75 16.71 21.22
C LEU A 129 -13.65 17.24 22.15
N ARG A 130 -13.79 18.49 22.62
CA ARG A 130 -12.78 19.14 23.46
C ARG A 130 -12.66 18.41 24.81
N LEU A 131 -11.45 17.98 25.13
CA LEU A 131 -11.11 17.36 26.42
C LEU A 131 -10.31 18.33 27.29
N ASP A 132 -10.38 18.13 28.60
CA ASP A 132 -9.53 18.87 29.54
C ASP A 132 -8.05 18.51 29.35
N VAL A 133 -7.16 19.45 29.72
CA VAL A 133 -5.73 19.36 29.44
C VAL A 133 -5.09 18.10 30.03
N TYR A 134 -5.43 17.77 31.27
CA TYR A 134 -4.92 16.59 31.95
C TYR A 134 -5.42 15.27 31.31
N ILE A 135 -6.63 15.24 30.77
CA ILE A 135 -7.19 14.03 30.14
C ILE A 135 -6.44 13.71 28.86
N HIS A 136 -6.32 14.68 27.94
CA HIS A 136 -5.63 14.39 26.69
C HIS A 136 -4.11 14.19 26.90
N ALA A 137 -3.49 14.89 27.86
CA ALA A 137 -2.07 14.69 28.17
C ALA A 137 -1.78 13.30 28.78
N THR A 138 -2.66 12.77 29.65
CA THR A 138 -2.51 11.41 30.20
C THR A 138 -2.75 10.33 29.14
N LEU A 139 -3.71 10.54 28.23
CA LEU A 139 -3.90 9.66 27.07
C LEU A 139 -2.69 9.67 26.12
N GLU A 140 -2.10 10.84 25.89
CA GLU A 140 -0.86 10.97 25.11
C GLU A 140 0.29 10.18 25.74
N LEU A 141 0.52 10.37 27.06
CA LEU A 141 1.56 9.63 27.78
C LEU A 141 1.35 8.11 27.75
N LEU A 142 0.11 7.64 27.90
CA LEU A 142 -0.22 6.23 27.81
C LEU A 142 0.11 5.64 26.43
N ALA A 143 -0.23 6.37 25.37
CA ALA A 143 0.08 5.97 24.00
C ALA A 143 1.60 5.97 23.74
N LEU A 144 2.32 7.00 24.20
CA LEU A 144 3.79 7.08 24.07
C LEU A 144 4.51 5.97 24.86
N LEU A 145 4.01 5.60 26.05
CA LEU A 145 4.51 4.46 26.80
C LEU A 145 4.32 3.13 26.04
N THR A 146 3.20 2.99 25.32
CA THR A 146 2.97 1.82 24.46
C THR A 146 3.97 1.78 23.30
N VAL A 147 4.25 2.93 22.67
CA VAL A 147 5.32 3.03 21.65
C VAL A 147 6.70 2.71 22.21
N ALA A 148 7.00 3.17 23.44
CA ALA A 148 8.25 2.85 24.11
C ALA A 148 8.39 1.33 24.35
N PHE A 149 7.31 0.67 24.80
CA PHE A 149 7.26 -0.78 24.94
C PHE A 149 7.52 -1.51 23.61
N GLU A 150 6.93 -1.06 22.50
CA GLU A 150 7.19 -1.61 21.17
C GLU A 150 8.67 -1.53 20.78
N LEU A 151 9.30 -0.37 20.99
CA LEU A 151 10.71 -0.16 20.70
C LEU A 151 11.62 -1.03 21.56
N CYS A 152 11.30 -1.19 22.85
CA CYS A 152 12.01 -2.11 23.74
C CYS A 152 11.95 -3.56 23.26
N MET A 153 10.78 -4.01 22.78
CA MET A 153 10.64 -5.38 22.24
C MET A 153 11.40 -5.55 20.92
N LYS A 154 11.42 -4.53 20.05
CA LYS A 154 12.25 -4.52 18.84
C LYS A 154 13.75 -4.51 19.15
N LEU A 155 14.17 -3.74 20.16
CA LEU A 155 15.56 -3.72 20.64
C LEU A 155 15.98 -5.10 21.17
N ARG A 156 15.10 -5.79 21.91
CA ARG A 156 15.34 -7.16 22.40
C ARG A 156 15.52 -8.18 21.28
N TRP A 157 14.82 -8.01 20.15
CA TRP A 157 14.95 -8.88 18.98
C TRP A 157 16.19 -8.54 18.14
N LEU A 158 16.36 -7.28 17.73
CA LEU A 158 17.39 -6.84 16.78
C LEU A 158 18.80 -6.77 17.39
N GLY A 159 18.89 -6.59 18.71
CA GLY A 159 20.13 -6.27 19.41
C GLY A 159 20.50 -4.78 19.33
N PHE A 160 21.31 -4.33 20.27
CA PHE A 160 21.64 -2.91 20.47
C PHE A 160 22.35 -2.27 19.27
N HIS A 161 23.39 -2.92 18.74
CA HIS A 161 24.19 -2.39 17.64
C HIS A 161 23.35 -2.23 16.35
N THR A 162 22.58 -3.25 15.99
CA THR A 162 21.67 -3.21 14.82
C THR A 162 20.57 -2.16 14.99
N PHE A 163 20.03 -2.03 16.20
CA PHE A 163 18.98 -1.06 16.52
C PHE A 163 19.44 0.38 16.32
N ILE A 164 20.63 0.72 16.80
CA ILE A 164 21.21 2.08 16.66
C ILE A 164 21.60 2.38 15.21
N ARG A 165 22.19 1.41 14.50
CA ARG A 165 22.57 1.60 13.10
C ARG A 165 21.36 1.79 12.18
N HIS A 166 20.18 1.34 12.58
CA HIS A 166 18.97 1.46 11.78
C HIS A 166 18.34 2.87 11.91
N LYS A 167 18.65 3.74 10.93
CA LYS A 167 18.23 5.16 10.87
C LYS A 167 16.75 5.39 11.23
N ARG A 168 15.82 4.55 10.75
CA ARG A 168 14.38 4.74 10.95
C ARG A 168 13.95 4.55 12.42
N THR A 169 14.48 3.53 13.09
CA THR A 169 14.16 3.30 14.51
C THR A 169 14.78 4.40 15.37
N MET A 170 15.95 4.91 14.99
CA MET A 170 16.56 6.06 15.67
C MET A 170 15.72 7.33 15.56
N VAL A 171 15.26 7.69 14.35
CA VAL A 171 14.36 8.85 14.19
C VAL A 171 13.08 8.68 15.00
N LYS A 172 12.48 7.48 15.01
CA LYS A 172 11.29 7.18 15.83
C LYS A 172 11.57 7.35 17.33
N THR A 173 12.73 6.92 17.82
CA THR A 173 13.14 7.09 19.22
C THR A 173 13.36 8.57 19.56
N CYS A 174 14.00 9.34 18.69
CA CYS A 174 14.19 10.79 18.89
C CYS A 174 12.84 11.54 18.97
N VAL A 175 11.92 11.23 18.05
CA VAL A 175 10.58 11.82 18.05
C VAL A 175 9.78 11.41 19.28
N LEU A 176 9.87 10.14 19.70
CA LEU A 176 9.27 9.66 20.95
C LEU A 176 9.78 10.45 22.16
N LEU A 177 11.10 10.63 22.28
CA LEU A 177 11.69 11.37 23.40
C LEU A 177 11.23 12.83 23.42
N MET A 178 11.22 13.49 22.26
CA MET A 178 10.76 14.88 22.14
C MET A 178 9.28 15.02 22.55
N GLN A 179 8.40 14.15 22.05
CA GLN A 179 6.97 14.18 22.39
C GLN A 179 6.70 13.80 23.85
N PHE A 180 7.48 12.88 24.42
CA PHE A 180 7.35 12.47 25.81
C PHE A 180 7.69 13.61 26.77
N VAL A 181 8.80 14.32 26.50
CA VAL A 181 9.19 15.51 27.27
C VAL A 181 8.10 16.57 27.19
N GLU A 182 7.59 16.85 25.99
CA GLU A 182 6.56 17.86 25.80
C GLU A 182 5.24 17.52 26.48
N ALA A 183 4.80 16.25 26.40
CA ALA A 183 3.59 15.79 27.07
C ALA A 183 3.69 15.96 28.60
N ILE A 184 4.85 15.69 29.19
CA ILE A 184 5.12 15.96 30.62
C ILE A 184 5.06 17.46 30.90
N VAL A 185 5.67 18.30 30.06
CA VAL A 185 5.66 19.76 30.21
C VAL A 185 4.22 20.31 30.17
N VAL A 186 3.39 19.83 29.25
CA VAL A 186 1.96 20.21 29.17
C VAL A 186 1.20 19.76 30.42
N LEU A 187 1.47 18.55 30.90
CA LEU A 187 0.83 18.02 32.11
C LEU A 187 1.22 18.83 33.37
N ILE A 188 2.48 19.27 33.48
CA ILE A 188 2.93 20.07 34.63
C ILE A 188 2.37 21.50 34.54
N ARG A 189 2.42 22.11 33.35
CA ARG A 189 1.99 23.51 33.15
C ARG A 189 0.48 23.69 33.13
N GLN A 190 -0.29 22.62 32.93
CA GLN A 190 -1.76 22.64 32.76
C GLN A 190 -2.24 23.61 31.67
N THR A 191 -1.34 24.01 30.77
CA THR A 191 -1.58 24.92 29.65
C THR A 191 -0.86 24.38 28.43
N SER A 192 -1.55 24.38 27.29
CA SER A 192 -0.93 24.02 26.02
C SER A 192 -0.12 25.21 25.52
N HIS A 193 1.17 25.00 25.28
CA HIS A 193 2.00 25.93 24.52
C HIS A 193 1.86 25.64 23.02
N VAL A 194 2.63 26.30 22.16
CA VAL A 194 2.61 26.02 20.72
C VAL A 194 3.22 24.62 20.47
N ARG A 195 2.42 23.66 19.98
CA ARG A 195 2.80 22.24 19.88
C ARG A 195 3.04 21.79 18.43
N VAL A 196 3.93 22.48 17.72
CA VAL A 196 4.27 22.16 16.32
C VAL A 196 4.82 20.74 16.15
N THR A 197 5.46 20.20 17.18
CA THR A 197 6.03 18.84 17.21
C THR A 197 5.02 17.72 16.92
N ARG A 198 3.72 17.98 17.16
CA ARG A 198 2.62 17.07 16.81
C ARG A 198 2.63 16.71 15.33
N ALA A 199 3.15 17.57 14.45
CA ALA A 199 3.26 17.34 13.02
C ALA A 199 4.16 16.13 12.67
N LEU A 200 4.98 15.66 13.62
CA LEU A 200 5.85 14.48 13.47
C LEU A 200 5.17 13.17 13.90
N ARG A 201 4.00 13.19 14.57
CA ARG A 201 3.24 11.99 14.97
C ARG A 201 2.98 10.98 13.84
N PRO A 202 2.77 11.37 12.57
CA PRO A 202 2.58 10.41 11.47
C PRO A 202 3.70 9.38 11.33
N ILE A 203 4.91 9.65 11.83
CA ILE A 203 6.00 8.67 11.83
C ILE A 203 5.62 7.36 12.54
N PHE A 204 4.82 7.43 13.61
CA PHE A 204 4.38 6.26 14.35
C PHE A 204 3.46 5.38 13.51
N LEU A 205 2.56 5.97 12.71
CA LEU A 205 1.69 5.24 11.79
C LEU A 205 2.46 4.69 10.58
N VAL A 206 3.42 5.45 10.02
CA VAL A 206 4.23 5.04 8.87
C VAL A 206 5.18 3.89 9.20
N ASP A 207 5.68 3.81 10.42
CA ASP A 207 6.56 2.72 10.86
C ASP A 207 5.81 1.41 11.15
N CYS A 208 4.48 1.43 11.29
CA CYS A 208 3.67 0.22 11.50
C CYS A 208 3.85 -0.83 10.39
N ARG A 209 3.66 -2.11 10.73
CA ARG A 209 3.75 -3.22 9.77
C ARG A 209 2.70 -3.17 8.65
N TYR A 210 1.46 -2.78 8.97
CA TYR A 210 0.36 -2.69 7.99
C TYR A 210 0.53 -1.53 7.01
N CYS A 211 1.12 -0.42 7.44
CA CYS A 211 1.38 0.77 6.63
C CYS A 211 2.68 0.67 5.81
N GLY A 212 3.19 -0.55 5.57
CA GLY A 212 4.41 -0.77 4.80
C GLY A 212 4.34 -0.24 3.36
N ALA A 213 3.15 -0.23 2.74
CA ALA A 213 2.92 0.36 1.42
C ALA A 213 3.08 1.89 1.45
N VAL A 214 2.40 2.56 2.38
CA VAL A 214 2.49 4.01 2.62
C VAL A 214 3.94 4.45 2.84
N ARG A 215 4.69 3.70 3.65
CA ARG A 215 6.11 3.94 3.91
C ARG A 215 6.98 3.83 2.66
N ARG A 216 6.69 2.87 1.78
CA ARG A 216 7.41 2.70 0.51
C ARG A 216 7.10 3.88 -0.41
N ASN A 217 5.83 4.23 -0.57
CA ASN A 217 5.40 5.35 -1.40
C ASN A 217 6.04 6.68 -0.93
N LEU A 218 6.00 6.97 0.38
CA LEU A 218 6.64 8.16 0.95
C LEU A 218 8.14 8.20 0.66
N ARG A 219 8.85 7.08 0.87
CA ARG A 219 10.28 7.00 0.57
C ARG A 219 10.56 7.27 -0.90
N GLN A 220 9.77 6.70 -1.80
CA GLN A 220 9.95 6.87 -3.24
C GLN A 220 9.75 8.33 -3.65
N ILE A 221 8.73 9.01 -3.10
CA ILE A 221 8.51 10.46 -3.33
C ILE A 221 9.73 11.28 -2.89
N PHE A 222 10.29 10.99 -1.70
CA PHE A 222 11.49 11.70 -1.24
C PHE A 222 12.74 11.36 -2.04
N GLN A 223 12.86 10.13 -2.56
CA GLN A 223 13.98 9.71 -3.42
C GLN A 223 13.93 10.34 -4.82
N SER A 224 12.73 10.69 -5.32
CA SER A 224 12.58 11.45 -6.58
C SER A 224 12.75 12.96 -6.40
N LEU A 225 12.88 13.45 -5.16
CA LEU A 225 12.94 14.90 -4.89
C LEU A 225 14.22 15.59 -5.41
N PRO A 226 15.42 14.98 -5.43
CA PRO A 226 16.62 15.65 -5.94
C PRO A 226 16.47 16.11 -7.41
N SER A 227 16.03 15.22 -8.31
CA SER A 227 15.79 15.55 -9.72
C SER A 227 14.70 16.61 -9.91
N PHE A 228 13.75 16.68 -8.97
CA PHE A 228 12.72 17.71 -8.96
C PHE A 228 13.29 19.10 -8.59
N ILE A 229 14.21 19.16 -7.62
CA ILE A 229 14.81 20.42 -7.16
C ILE A 229 15.56 21.12 -8.29
N ASP A 230 16.26 20.38 -9.16
CA ASP A 230 17.02 20.96 -10.28
C ASP A 230 16.11 21.71 -11.27
N ILE A 231 14.98 21.11 -11.65
CA ILE A 231 14.02 21.72 -12.58
C ILE A 231 13.18 22.79 -11.88
N LEU A 232 12.85 22.61 -10.59
CA LEU A 232 12.22 23.66 -9.79
C LEU A 232 13.10 24.90 -9.74
N LEU A 233 14.42 24.74 -9.60
CA LEU A 233 15.36 25.87 -9.62
C LEU A 233 15.32 26.59 -10.97
N LEU A 234 15.28 25.85 -12.08
CA LEU A 234 15.11 26.42 -13.43
C LEU A 234 13.80 27.22 -13.55
N LEU A 235 12.71 26.69 -13.03
CA LEU A 235 11.40 27.36 -13.00
C LEU A 235 11.44 28.65 -12.16
N LEU A 236 11.98 28.59 -10.95
CA LEU A 236 12.10 29.77 -10.08
C LEU A 236 13.00 30.84 -10.73
N PHE A 237 14.03 30.43 -11.46
CA PHE A 237 14.93 31.33 -12.18
C PHE A 237 14.22 32.12 -13.28
N PHE A 238 13.48 31.44 -14.18
CA PHE A 238 12.71 32.13 -15.22
C PHE A 238 11.61 33.02 -14.63
N MET A 239 10.95 32.58 -13.57
CA MET A 239 9.92 33.35 -12.90
C MET A 239 10.47 34.65 -12.32
N VAL A 240 11.67 34.63 -11.72
CA VAL A 240 12.33 35.85 -11.23
C VAL A 240 12.68 36.80 -12.39
N ILE A 241 13.17 36.28 -13.52
CA ILE A 241 13.43 37.10 -14.72
C ILE A 241 12.15 37.79 -15.21
N PHE A 242 11.06 37.03 -15.35
CA PHE A 242 9.77 37.57 -15.78
C PHE A 242 9.17 38.52 -14.74
N ALA A 243 9.41 38.31 -13.44
CA ALA A 243 8.95 39.22 -12.38
C ALA A 243 9.66 40.57 -12.47
N ILE A 244 10.98 40.57 -12.68
CA ILE A 244 11.77 41.79 -12.90
C ILE A 244 11.30 42.50 -14.17
N LEU A 245 11.12 41.77 -15.28
CA LEU A 245 10.65 42.33 -16.54
C LEU A 245 9.23 42.91 -16.41
N GLY A 246 8.31 42.18 -15.78
CA GLY A 246 6.93 42.61 -15.55
C GLY A 246 6.85 43.85 -14.66
N PHE A 247 7.65 43.90 -13.60
CA PHE A 247 7.77 45.10 -12.75
C PHE A 247 8.25 46.32 -13.57
N CYS A 248 9.31 46.17 -14.37
CA CYS A 248 9.82 47.25 -15.22
C CYS A 248 8.80 47.70 -16.29
N LEU A 249 8.01 46.79 -16.84
CA LEU A 249 7.03 47.10 -17.89
C LEU A 249 5.74 47.73 -17.35
N PHE A 250 5.23 47.26 -16.22
CA PHE A 250 3.86 47.54 -15.78
C PHE A 250 3.75 48.41 -14.51
N SER A 251 4.83 48.58 -13.74
CA SER A 251 4.81 49.40 -12.50
C SER A 251 4.38 50.86 -12.70
N THR A 252 4.52 51.40 -13.92
CA THR A 252 4.07 52.76 -14.24
C THR A 252 2.54 52.92 -14.23
N ASN A 253 1.78 51.82 -14.22
CA ASN A 253 0.34 51.85 -14.20
C ASN A 253 -0.20 51.86 -12.76
N THR A 254 -0.68 53.02 -12.30
CA THR A 254 -1.24 53.17 -10.93
C THR A 254 -2.54 52.39 -10.71
N ALA A 255 -3.23 52.00 -11.78
CA ALA A 255 -4.44 51.18 -11.71
C ALA A 255 -4.16 49.68 -11.56
N ASP A 256 -2.89 49.25 -11.63
CA ASP A 256 -2.49 47.84 -11.55
C ASP A 256 -2.02 47.49 -10.13
N PRO A 257 -2.79 46.68 -9.37
CA PRO A 257 -2.38 46.25 -8.03
C PRO A 257 -1.33 45.13 -8.04
N TYR A 258 -1.08 44.48 -9.18
CA TYR A 258 -0.27 43.26 -9.29
C TYR A 258 1.23 43.54 -9.44
N PHE A 259 1.60 44.52 -10.28
CA PHE A 259 3.00 44.83 -10.63
C PHE A 259 3.54 46.11 -9.97
N ASN A 260 2.97 46.51 -8.82
CA ASN A 260 3.36 47.74 -8.13
C ASN A 260 4.70 47.65 -7.36
N SER A 261 5.12 46.44 -6.98
CA SER A 261 6.36 46.14 -6.27
C SER A 261 6.98 44.85 -6.80
N LEU A 262 8.28 44.66 -6.58
CA LEU A 262 8.95 43.43 -7.01
C LEU A 262 8.38 42.19 -6.31
N GLU A 263 8.05 42.30 -5.02
CA GLU A 263 7.42 41.21 -4.26
C GLU A 263 6.05 40.84 -4.82
N ASN A 264 5.18 41.83 -5.04
CA ASN A 264 3.85 41.58 -5.58
C ASN A 264 3.90 41.07 -7.02
N SER A 265 4.89 41.49 -7.81
CA SER A 265 5.14 40.95 -9.16
C SER A 265 5.50 39.46 -9.10
N LEU A 266 6.41 39.07 -8.19
CA LEU A 266 6.81 37.69 -8.00
C LEU A 266 5.65 36.81 -7.51
N VAL A 267 4.90 37.29 -6.52
CA VAL A 267 3.71 36.56 -6.01
C VAL A 267 2.64 36.44 -7.10
N SER A 268 2.36 37.52 -7.85
CA SER A 268 1.35 37.51 -8.90
C SER A 268 1.71 36.56 -10.05
N LEU A 269 3.00 36.48 -10.41
CA LEU A 269 3.48 35.52 -11.40
C LEU A 269 3.48 34.09 -10.84
N PHE A 270 3.82 33.88 -9.57
CA PHE A 270 3.69 32.55 -8.96
C PHE A 270 2.23 32.07 -8.96
N VAL A 271 1.26 32.95 -8.68
CA VAL A 271 -0.17 32.61 -8.79
C VAL A 271 -0.55 32.39 -10.27
N LEU A 272 -0.01 33.17 -11.21
CA LEU A 272 -0.25 32.99 -12.64
C LEU A 272 0.30 31.68 -13.20
N LEU A 273 1.43 31.19 -12.67
CA LEU A 273 1.96 29.85 -12.98
C LEU A 273 0.90 28.77 -12.76
N THR A 274 0.07 28.94 -11.73
CA THR A 274 -1.03 28.03 -11.40
C THR A 274 -2.32 28.31 -12.18
N THR A 275 -2.33 29.37 -13.01
CA THR A 275 -3.48 29.91 -13.74
C THR A 275 -4.66 30.39 -12.89
N ALA A 276 -4.49 30.51 -11.57
CA ALA A 276 -5.58 30.82 -10.64
C ALA A 276 -6.09 32.27 -10.71
N ASN A 277 -5.30 33.20 -11.24
CA ASN A 277 -5.65 34.62 -11.37
C ASN A 277 -5.67 35.11 -12.83
N PHE A 278 -5.69 34.19 -13.81
CA PHE A 278 -5.91 34.53 -15.22
C PHE A 278 -7.42 34.49 -15.52
N PRO A 279 -8.03 35.55 -16.10
CA PRO A 279 -7.40 36.65 -16.83
C PRO A 279 -7.06 37.91 -16.00
N ASP A 280 -7.50 37.98 -14.74
CA ASP A 280 -7.52 39.22 -13.93
C ASP A 280 -6.16 39.93 -13.84
N VAL A 281 -5.06 39.20 -13.66
CA VAL A 281 -3.69 39.76 -13.57
C VAL A 281 -3.24 40.49 -14.84
N MET A 282 -3.79 40.13 -16.00
CA MET A 282 -3.45 40.72 -17.29
C MET A 282 -4.30 41.96 -17.63
N MET A 283 -5.54 42.01 -17.13
CA MET A 283 -6.55 42.95 -17.60
C MET A 283 -6.16 44.44 -17.45
N PRO A 284 -5.53 44.90 -16.34
CA PRO A 284 -5.07 46.28 -16.23
C PRO A 284 -4.08 46.66 -17.33
N ALA A 285 -3.07 45.81 -17.58
CA ALA A 285 -2.05 46.04 -18.61
C ALA A 285 -2.62 45.92 -20.04
N TYR A 286 -3.56 44.99 -20.27
CA TYR A 286 -4.20 44.77 -21.56
C TYR A 286 -5.16 45.91 -21.95
N SER A 287 -5.87 46.48 -20.98
CA SER A 287 -6.75 47.63 -21.21
C SER A 287 -5.98 48.86 -21.70
N LYS A 288 -4.74 49.04 -21.22
CA LYS A 288 -3.85 50.14 -21.61
C LYS A 288 -3.20 49.89 -22.97
N ASN A 289 -2.71 48.68 -23.22
CA ASN A 289 -2.15 48.29 -24.51
C ASN A 289 -2.48 46.82 -24.82
N ARG A 290 -3.13 46.58 -25.96
CA ARG A 290 -3.50 45.23 -26.40
C ARG A 290 -2.28 44.32 -26.59
N TRP A 291 -1.12 44.88 -26.93
CA TRP A 291 0.13 44.11 -27.09
C TRP A 291 0.71 43.59 -25.77
N SER A 292 0.27 44.10 -24.61
CA SER A 292 0.67 43.58 -23.30
C SER A 292 0.32 42.09 -23.13
N CYS A 293 -0.66 41.56 -23.89
CA CYS A 293 -0.97 40.13 -23.86
C CYS A 293 0.21 39.23 -24.26
N VAL A 294 1.14 39.73 -25.09
CA VAL A 294 2.30 38.96 -25.56
C VAL A 294 3.17 38.54 -24.38
N PHE A 295 3.36 39.40 -23.38
CA PHE A 295 4.11 39.07 -22.17
C PHE A 295 3.51 37.85 -21.45
N PHE A 296 2.20 37.87 -21.18
CA PHE A 296 1.52 36.80 -20.46
C PHE A 296 1.43 35.51 -21.27
N ILE A 297 1.22 35.59 -22.59
CA ILE A 297 1.19 34.42 -23.47
C ILE A 297 2.57 33.75 -23.53
N VAL A 298 3.65 34.53 -23.66
CA VAL A 298 5.02 34.00 -23.67
C VAL A 298 5.36 33.39 -22.31
N TYR A 299 5.02 34.07 -21.21
CA TYR A 299 5.19 33.55 -19.86
C TYR A 299 4.51 32.18 -19.69
N LEU A 300 3.20 32.07 -19.98
CA LEU A 300 2.46 30.82 -19.84
C LEU A 300 2.97 29.73 -20.81
N SER A 301 3.41 30.09 -22.01
CA SER A 301 3.95 29.11 -22.96
C SER A 301 5.24 28.47 -22.46
N ILE A 302 6.15 29.28 -21.91
CA ILE A 302 7.44 28.81 -21.40
C ILE A 302 7.28 28.15 -20.03
N GLU A 303 6.67 28.82 -19.07
CA GLU A 303 6.64 28.38 -17.67
C GLU A 303 5.63 27.26 -17.44
N LEU A 304 4.38 27.46 -17.86
CA LEU A 304 3.31 26.50 -17.61
C LEU A 304 3.35 25.33 -18.59
N TYR A 305 3.40 25.57 -19.90
CA TYR A 305 3.29 24.46 -20.85
C TYR A 305 4.59 23.71 -21.09
N PHE A 306 5.73 24.39 -21.04
CA PHE A 306 7.03 23.74 -21.27
C PHE A 306 7.67 23.29 -19.94
N ILE A 307 8.01 24.21 -19.04
CA ILE A 307 8.80 23.88 -17.84
C ILE A 307 7.99 23.03 -16.85
N MET A 308 6.75 23.39 -16.51
CA MET A 308 5.94 22.61 -15.56
C MET A 308 5.60 21.18 -16.05
N ASN A 309 5.36 21.02 -17.36
CA ASN A 309 5.12 19.68 -17.91
C ASN A 309 6.42 18.86 -18.03
N LEU A 310 7.56 19.50 -18.29
CA LEU A 310 8.87 18.85 -18.25
C LEU A 310 9.20 18.37 -16.82
N LEU A 311 8.96 19.22 -15.82
CA LEU A 311 9.09 18.89 -14.40
C LEU A 311 8.26 17.65 -14.05
N LEU A 312 7.01 17.60 -14.50
CA LEU A 312 6.13 16.46 -14.33
C LEU A 312 6.70 15.17 -14.96
N ALA A 313 7.22 15.26 -16.19
CA ALA A 313 7.77 14.12 -16.90
C ALA A 313 9.01 13.53 -16.20
N VAL A 314 9.96 14.38 -15.78
CA VAL A 314 11.18 13.92 -15.10
C VAL A 314 10.88 13.28 -13.74
N VAL A 315 9.93 13.84 -12.98
CA VAL A 315 9.47 13.24 -11.72
C VAL A 315 8.85 11.86 -11.97
N PHE A 316 8.07 11.71 -13.04
CA PHE A 316 7.45 10.43 -13.38
C PHE A 316 8.48 9.37 -13.76
N ASP A 317 9.43 9.70 -14.64
CA ASP A 317 10.44 8.75 -15.11
C ASP A 317 11.35 8.28 -13.95
N THR A 318 11.84 9.23 -13.15
CA THR A 318 12.67 8.91 -11.96
C THR A 318 11.90 8.07 -10.94
N PHE A 319 10.62 8.36 -10.71
CA PHE A 319 9.77 7.57 -9.82
C PHE A 319 9.59 6.13 -10.32
N ASN A 320 9.34 5.94 -11.62
CA ASN A 320 9.17 4.61 -12.22
C ASN A 320 10.46 3.80 -12.13
N ASP A 321 11.62 4.41 -12.37
CA ASP A 321 12.91 3.76 -12.23
C ASP A 321 13.16 3.30 -10.78
N VAL A 322 12.85 4.15 -9.80
CA VAL A 322 12.92 3.79 -8.38
C VAL A 322 11.95 2.65 -8.04
N GLU A 323 10.73 2.64 -8.60
CA GLU A 323 9.78 1.53 -8.42
C GLU A 323 10.29 0.22 -9.03
N LYS A 324 10.82 0.27 -10.26
CA LYS A 324 11.41 -0.86 -10.98
C LYS A 324 12.58 -1.47 -10.20
N MET A 325 13.54 -0.65 -9.78
CA MET A 325 14.69 -1.10 -8.99
C MET A 325 14.25 -1.67 -7.63
N LYS A 326 13.22 -1.08 -7.01
CA LYS A 326 12.69 -1.62 -5.76
C LYS A 326 11.99 -2.96 -5.96
N PHE A 327 11.27 -3.13 -7.07
CA PHE A 327 10.64 -4.41 -7.42
C PHE A 327 11.69 -5.49 -7.69
N LYS A 328 12.75 -5.18 -8.46
CA LYS A 328 13.92 -6.06 -8.66
C LYS A 328 14.49 -6.52 -7.33
N SER A 329 14.80 -5.58 -6.42
CA SER A 329 15.31 -5.89 -5.07
C SER A 329 14.39 -6.81 -4.27
N LEU A 330 13.07 -6.57 -4.28
CA LEU A 330 12.08 -7.40 -3.58
C LEU A 330 11.99 -8.81 -4.16
N LEU A 331 12.06 -8.94 -5.49
CA LEU A 331 12.00 -10.22 -6.19
C LEU A 331 13.24 -11.08 -5.88
N LEU A 332 14.43 -10.47 -5.94
CA LEU A 332 15.69 -11.15 -5.62
C LEU A 332 15.78 -11.53 -4.14
N HIS A 333 15.30 -10.69 -3.22
CA HIS A 333 15.26 -11.01 -1.80
C HIS A 333 14.36 -12.23 -1.51
N LYS A 334 13.20 -12.32 -2.16
CA LYS A 334 12.32 -13.51 -2.07
C LYS A 334 13.01 -14.76 -2.61
N ARG A 335 13.76 -14.63 -3.70
CA ARG A 335 14.52 -15.75 -4.29
C ARG A 335 15.60 -16.24 -3.34
N SER A 336 16.38 -15.34 -2.75
CA SER A 336 17.38 -15.65 -1.73
C SER A 336 16.79 -16.37 -0.50
N ALA A 337 15.61 -15.95 -0.03
CA ALA A 337 14.90 -16.67 1.04
C ALA A 337 14.53 -18.11 0.66
N ILE A 338 14.13 -18.33 -0.59
CA ILE A 338 13.83 -19.66 -1.12
C ILE A 338 15.09 -20.51 -1.17
N ASP A 339 16.23 -19.94 -1.60
CA ASP A 339 17.51 -20.64 -1.66
C ASP A 339 17.93 -21.11 -0.26
N HIS A 340 17.91 -20.23 0.74
CA HIS A 340 18.23 -20.59 2.14
C HIS A 340 17.26 -21.62 2.73
N ALA A 341 15.95 -21.45 2.51
CA ALA A 341 14.97 -22.41 2.98
C ALA A 341 15.15 -23.78 2.31
N PHE A 342 15.44 -23.83 1.00
CA PHE A 342 15.67 -25.08 0.28
C PHE A 342 16.92 -25.80 0.80
N GLN A 343 18.02 -25.08 1.02
CA GLN A 343 19.26 -25.63 1.60
C GLN A 343 19.03 -26.30 2.96
N LEU A 344 18.18 -25.72 3.82
CA LEU A 344 17.85 -26.28 5.14
C LEU A 344 16.93 -27.51 5.08
N LEU A 345 16.08 -27.60 4.05
CA LEU A 345 15.08 -28.65 3.91
C LEU A 345 15.61 -29.90 3.21
N VAL A 346 16.73 -29.78 2.52
CA VAL A 346 17.37 -30.86 1.77
C VAL A 346 18.31 -31.66 2.69
N SER A 347 18.36 -32.99 2.55
CA SER A 347 19.24 -33.83 3.37
C SER A 347 20.64 -33.94 2.76
N ARG A 348 21.68 -34.06 3.60
CA ARG A 348 23.07 -34.31 3.14
C ARG A 348 23.22 -35.56 2.26
N GLN A 349 22.31 -36.53 2.39
CA GLN A 349 22.32 -37.77 1.59
C GLN A 349 21.64 -37.62 0.23
N ARG A 350 20.79 -36.60 0.02
CA ARG A 350 20.09 -36.34 -1.24
C ARG A 350 19.99 -34.83 -1.50
N PRO A 351 21.07 -34.18 -1.97
CA PRO A 351 21.12 -32.73 -2.15
C PRO A 351 20.18 -32.19 -3.26
N MET A 352 19.64 -33.07 -4.11
CA MET A 352 18.98 -32.67 -5.36
C MET A 352 17.46 -32.50 -5.27
N GLY A 353 16.82 -32.78 -4.12
CA GLY A 353 15.37 -32.61 -4.05
C GLY A 353 14.73 -32.71 -2.67
N MET A 354 13.60 -32.02 -2.53
CA MET A 354 12.77 -32.00 -1.33
C MET A 354 11.66 -33.05 -1.43
N SER A 355 11.52 -33.87 -0.38
CA SER A 355 10.45 -34.87 -0.28
C SER A 355 9.15 -34.28 0.27
N LEU A 356 8.02 -34.95 0.01
CA LEU A 356 6.71 -34.58 0.56
C LEU A 356 6.72 -34.49 2.10
N LYS A 357 7.51 -35.32 2.79
CA LYS A 357 7.66 -35.29 4.25
C LYS A 357 8.30 -33.99 4.75
N GLN A 358 9.34 -33.51 4.06
CA GLN A 358 10.02 -32.26 4.41
C GLN A 358 9.14 -31.05 4.09
N PHE A 359 8.46 -31.08 2.94
CA PHE A 359 7.48 -30.05 2.59
C PHE A 359 6.33 -30.00 3.59
N ASP A 360 5.84 -31.15 4.05
CA ASP A 360 4.80 -31.21 5.09
C ASP A 360 5.26 -30.58 6.41
N GLY A 361 6.49 -30.88 6.82
CA GLY A 361 7.12 -30.29 8.00
C GLY A 361 7.18 -28.77 7.93
N LEU A 362 7.65 -28.22 6.80
CA LEU A 362 7.69 -26.78 6.53
C LEU A 362 6.28 -26.15 6.63
N MET A 363 5.29 -26.76 5.98
CA MET A 363 3.93 -26.22 5.92
C MET A 363 3.25 -26.12 7.29
N ARG A 364 3.61 -26.99 8.25
CA ARG A 364 3.08 -26.94 9.62
C ARG A 364 3.46 -25.65 10.35
N PHE A 365 4.64 -25.10 10.08
CA PHE A 365 5.11 -23.85 10.69
C PHE A 365 4.76 -22.63 9.82
N TYR A 366 4.93 -22.71 8.50
CA TYR A 366 4.65 -21.58 7.61
C TYR A 366 3.14 -21.28 7.51
N ARG A 367 2.27 -22.30 7.43
CA ARG A 367 0.81 -22.16 7.41
C ARG A 367 0.10 -23.24 8.25
N PRO A 368 0.03 -23.08 9.58
CA PRO A 368 -0.47 -24.12 10.50
C PRO A 368 -1.95 -24.49 10.30
N ARG A 369 -2.77 -23.57 9.77
CA ARG A 369 -4.22 -23.79 9.54
C ARG A 369 -4.54 -24.57 8.25
N MET A 370 -3.54 -24.99 7.49
CA MET A 370 -3.72 -25.63 6.19
C MET A 370 -4.00 -27.14 6.32
N SER A 371 -5.06 -27.61 5.65
CA SER A 371 -5.42 -29.03 5.70
C SER A 371 -4.37 -29.93 5.04
N ALA A 372 -4.29 -31.20 5.44
CA ALA A 372 -3.34 -32.16 4.85
C ALA A 372 -3.59 -32.37 3.34
N ARG A 373 -4.87 -32.41 2.94
CA ARG A 373 -5.27 -32.42 1.53
C ARG A 373 -4.70 -31.22 0.77
N ASP A 374 -4.88 -30.02 1.31
CA ASP A 374 -4.43 -28.81 0.61
C ASP A 374 -2.90 -28.74 0.54
N ARG A 375 -2.19 -29.20 1.58
CA ARG A 375 -0.71 -29.33 1.58
C ARG A 375 -0.22 -30.25 0.46
N PHE A 376 -0.87 -31.41 0.31
CA PHE A 376 -0.57 -32.33 -0.78
C PHE A 376 -0.86 -31.72 -2.16
N LEU A 377 -2.00 -31.03 -2.32
CA LEU A 377 -2.34 -30.35 -3.57
C LEU A 377 -1.33 -29.25 -3.93
N THR A 378 -0.84 -28.48 -2.95
CA THR A 378 0.21 -27.49 -3.19
C THR A 378 1.54 -28.11 -3.56
N TYR A 379 1.93 -29.23 -2.95
CA TYR A 379 3.13 -29.97 -3.34
C TYR A 379 3.04 -30.45 -4.79
N LYS A 380 1.90 -31.02 -5.17
CA LYS A 380 1.66 -31.48 -6.54
C LYS A 380 1.62 -30.33 -7.55
N ALA A 381 1.07 -29.18 -7.16
CA ALA A 381 1.03 -27.99 -8.01
C ALA A 381 2.42 -27.35 -8.23
N LEU A 382 3.33 -27.47 -7.25
CA LEU A 382 4.72 -27.02 -7.40
C LEU A 382 5.51 -27.96 -8.33
N ASN A 383 5.20 -29.25 -8.31
CA ASN A 383 5.92 -30.27 -9.07
C ASN A 383 5.57 -30.24 -10.56
N THR A 384 6.13 -29.28 -11.30
CA THR A 384 5.92 -29.19 -12.75
C THR A 384 6.70 -30.23 -13.54
N SER A 385 7.80 -30.75 -12.97
CA SER A 385 8.65 -31.78 -13.58
C SER A 385 8.08 -33.20 -13.50
N GLY A 386 7.07 -33.45 -12.64
CA GLY A 386 6.52 -34.78 -12.40
C GLY A 386 7.47 -35.72 -11.65
N ALA A 387 8.58 -35.21 -11.11
CA ALA A 387 9.57 -35.99 -10.38
C ALA A 387 9.05 -36.42 -9.00
N GLN A 388 9.66 -37.44 -8.39
CA GLN A 388 9.26 -37.87 -7.04
C GLN A 388 9.59 -36.84 -5.94
N MET A 389 10.54 -35.94 -6.22
CA MET A 389 11.02 -34.90 -5.30
C MET A 389 10.99 -33.53 -6.00
N LEU A 390 10.77 -32.45 -5.23
CA LEU A 390 10.78 -31.08 -5.76
C LEU A 390 12.21 -30.59 -5.98
N SER A 391 12.50 -30.11 -7.19
CA SER A 391 13.74 -29.41 -7.52
C SER A 391 13.74 -27.96 -7.01
N LEU A 392 14.90 -27.31 -6.96
CA LEU A 392 14.99 -25.88 -6.64
C LEU A 392 14.22 -25.02 -7.66
N GLN A 393 14.25 -25.38 -8.93
CA GLN A 393 13.53 -24.68 -10.00
C GLN A 393 12.01 -24.75 -9.82
N ASP A 394 11.49 -25.92 -9.43
CA ASP A 394 10.08 -26.10 -9.08
C ASP A 394 9.73 -25.28 -7.81
N PHE A 395 10.64 -25.25 -6.84
CA PHE A 395 10.44 -24.56 -5.56
C PHE A 395 10.50 -23.02 -5.69
N TYR A 396 11.10 -22.44 -6.73
CA TYR A 396 11.04 -20.99 -6.96
C TYR A 396 9.61 -20.44 -7.13
N LYS A 397 8.67 -21.28 -7.58
CA LYS A 397 7.24 -20.92 -7.71
C LYS A 397 6.49 -20.95 -6.37
N PHE A 398 7.19 -21.17 -5.24
CA PHE A 398 6.61 -21.28 -3.91
C PHE A 398 5.58 -20.20 -3.57
N TYR A 399 5.97 -18.93 -3.67
CA TYR A 399 5.10 -17.79 -3.32
C TYR A 399 3.87 -17.66 -4.24
N GLU A 400 3.94 -18.18 -5.47
CA GLU A 400 2.83 -18.15 -6.41
C GLU A 400 1.78 -19.21 -6.09
N VAL A 401 2.23 -20.41 -5.68
CA VAL A 401 1.36 -21.57 -5.45
C VAL A 401 0.78 -21.58 -4.05
N ILE A 402 1.52 -21.11 -3.04
CA ILE A 402 1.07 -21.15 -1.63
C ILE A 402 -0.18 -20.30 -1.38
N GLY A 403 -0.45 -19.30 -2.22
CA GLY A 403 -1.64 -18.46 -2.15
C GLY A 403 -2.94 -19.13 -2.63
N LEU A 404 -2.86 -20.32 -3.24
CA LEU A 404 -4.02 -20.99 -3.85
C LEU A 404 -4.99 -21.55 -2.81
N LYS A 405 -6.28 -21.30 -3.02
CA LYS A 405 -7.37 -21.95 -2.29
C LYS A 405 -7.92 -23.09 -3.14
N TRP A 406 -7.77 -24.31 -2.64
CA TRP A 406 -8.17 -25.53 -3.33
C TRP A 406 -9.66 -25.83 -3.13
N LYS A 407 -10.34 -26.13 -4.23
CA LYS A 407 -11.71 -26.65 -4.23
C LYS A 407 -11.80 -27.82 -5.19
N ALA A 408 -12.53 -28.87 -4.80
CA ALA A 408 -12.86 -29.94 -5.74
C ALA A 408 -13.72 -29.37 -6.87
N ARG A 409 -13.48 -29.81 -8.11
CA ARG A 409 -14.34 -29.51 -9.25
C ARG A 409 -15.65 -30.28 -9.09
N ARG A 410 -16.58 -29.73 -8.31
CA ARG A 410 -17.94 -30.29 -8.19
C ARG A 410 -18.72 -29.96 -9.46
N SER A 411 -18.94 -30.95 -10.30
CA SER A 411 -19.85 -30.85 -11.44
C SER A 411 -21.30 -30.92 -10.93
N GLY A 412 -21.92 -29.76 -10.70
CA GLY A 412 -23.38 -29.65 -10.81
C GLY A 412 -24.26 -30.04 -9.63
N GLU A 413 -23.76 -30.17 -8.40
CA GLU A 413 -24.64 -30.27 -7.21
C GLU A 413 -25.35 -28.93 -7.00
N HIS A 414 -26.61 -28.84 -7.41
CA HIS A 414 -27.47 -27.71 -7.08
C HIS A 414 -27.92 -27.83 -5.62
N TRP A 415 -28.07 -26.70 -4.92
CA TRP A 415 -28.49 -26.71 -3.51
C TRP A 415 -29.87 -27.33 -3.28
N PHE A 416 -30.67 -27.45 -4.35
CA PHE A 416 -32.00 -28.03 -4.36
C PHE A 416 -32.03 -29.50 -4.79
N ASP A 417 -30.89 -30.15 -5.07
CA ASP A 417 -30.84 -31.57 -5.45
C ASP A 417 -31.25 -32.50 -4.28
N GLU A 418 -31.17 -32.02 -3.04
CA GLU A 418 -31.61 -32.76 -1.84
C GLU A 418 -33.09 -32.55 -1.50
N LEU A 419 -33.83 -31.73 -2.27
CA LEU A 419 -35.23 -31.41 -1.99
C LEU A 419 -36.20 -32.43 -2.59
N PRO A 420 -37.41 -32.60 -1.99
CA PRO A 420 -38.44 -33.48 -2.53
C PRO A 420 -38.85 -33.08 -3.96
N HIS A 421 -39.33 -34.06 -4.73
CA HIS A 421 -39.48 -33.98 -6.19
C HIS A 421 -40.33 -32.79 -6.70
N THR A 422 -41.30 -32.32 -5.90
CA THR A 422 -42.14 -31.14 -6.21
C THR A 422 -41.36 -29.84 -6.08
N ALA A 423 -40.63 -29.65 -4.98
CA ALA A 423 -39.77 -28.49 -4.75
C ALA A 423 -38.60 -28.46 -5.74
N PHE A 424 -38.02 -29.63 -6.06
CA PHE A 424 -36.99 -29.77 -7.07
C PHE A 424 -37.45 -29.21 -8.44
N LEU A 425 -38.68 -29.52 -8.87
CA LEU A 425 -39.21 -29.03 -10.15
C LEU A 425 -39.36 -27.50 -10.16
N ILE A 426 -39.82 -26.91 -9.06
CA ILE A 426 -39.97 -25.46 -8.89
C ILE A 426 -38.60 -24.77 -8.98
N PHE A 427 -37.62 -25.21 -8.19
CA PHE A 427 -36.28 -24.60 -8.20
C PHE A 427 -35.54 -24.84 -9.51
N LYS A 428 -35.74 -25.98 -10.18
CA LYS A 428 -35.23 -26.23 -11.53
C LYS A 428 -35.83 -25.27 -12.56
N GLY A 429 -37.13 -24.97 -12.46
CA GLY A 429 -37.80 -23.96 -13.29
C GLY A 429 -37.26 -22.55 -13.04
N ILE A 430 -37.11 -22.15 -11.77
CA ILE A 430 -36.52 -20.85 -11.39
C ILE A 430 -35.08 -20.74 -11.89
N HIS A 431 -34.28 -21.81 -11.76
CA HIS A 431 -32.92 -21.87 -12.26
C HIS A 431 -32.86 -21.63 -13.78
N LEU A 432 -33.74 -22.29 -14.54
CA LEU A 432 -33.82 -22.12 -15.99
C LEU A 432 -34.25 -20.70 -16.38
N LEU A 433 -35.23 -20.13 -15.69
CA LEU A 433 -35.72 -18.77 -15.91
C LEU A 433 -34.62 -17.73 -15.65
N VAL A 434 -33.96 -17.80 -14.49
CA VAL A 434 -32.93 -16.83 -14.08
C VAL A 434 -31.70 -16.89 -14.99
N LYS A 435 -31.35 -18.07 -15.50
CA LYS A 435 -30.22 -18.27 -16.41
C LYS A 435 -30.55 -17.88 -17.86
N SER A 436 -31.83 -17.70 -18.20
CA SER A 436 -32.24 -17.31 -19.54
C SER A 436 -31.71 -15.91 -19.91
N LYS A 437 -31.29 -15.73 -21.18
CA LYS A 437 -30.88 -14.41 -21.69
C LYS A 437 -32.06 -13.42 -21.68
N ALA A 438 -33.28 -13.90 -21.89
CA ALA A 438 -34.49 -13.10 -21.88
C ALA A 438 -34.71 -12.40 -20.52
N PHE A 439 -34.55 -13.12 -19.41
CA PHE A 439 -34.66 -12.54 -18.07
C PHE A 439 -33.62 -11.42 -17.84
N GLN A 440 -32.38 -11.62 -18.29
CA GLN A 440 -31.34 -10.59 -18.17
C GLN A 440 -31.68 -9.33 -18.97
N TYR A 441 -32.11 -9.48 -20.23
CA TYR A 441 -32.53 -8.34 -21.05
C TYR A 441 -33.78 -7.63 -20.49
N ALA A 442 -34.76 -8.38 -19.99
CA ALA A 442 -35.94 -7.81 -19.34
C ALA A 442 -35.55 -6.92 -18.16
N MET A 443 -34.62 -7.38 -17.30
CA MET A 443 -34.14 -6.56 -16.19
C MET A 443 -33.39 -5.31 -16.66
N TYR A 444 -32.59 -5.37 -17.73
CA TYR A 444 -31.96 -4.17 -18.29
C TYR A 444 -32.98 -3.16 -18.83
N VAL A 445 -34.04 -3.64 -19.48
CA VAL A 445 -35.15 -2.78 -19.94
C VAL A 445 -35.84 -2.12 -18.75
N VAL A 446 -36.11 -2.84 -17.66
CA VAL A 446 -36.67 -2.26 -16.42
C VAL A 446 -35.78 -1.16 -15.86
N VAL A 447 -34.46 -1.37 -15.80
CA VAL A 447 -33.52 -0.34 -15.31
C VAL A 447 -33.50 0.87 -16.25
N ALA A 448 -33.54 0.67 -17.57
CA ALA A 448 -33.59 1.76 -18.53
C ALA A 448 -34.89 2.58 -18.39
N ILE A 449 -36.05 1.92 -18.24
CA ILE A 449 -37.34 2.58 -18.01
C ILE A 449 -37.31 3.36 -16.70
N ASN A 450 -36.76 2.79 -15.62
CA ASN A 450 -36.59 3.50 -14.34
C ASN A 450 -35.72 4.77 -14.51
N GLY A 451 -34.63 4.68 -15.27
CA GLY A 451 -33.76 5.84 -15.54
C GLY A 451 -34.48 6.95 -16.31
N VAL A 452 -35.23 6.60 -17.35
CA VAL A 452 -36.07 7.56 -18.10
C VAL A 452 -37.14 8.15 -17.20
N TRP A 453 -37.78 7.33 -16.35
CA TRP A 453 -38.79 7.79 -15.40
C TRP A 453 -38.22 8.81 -14.41
N ILE A 454 -37.08 8.52 -13.79
CA ILE A 454 -36.38 9.44 -12.88
C ILE A 454 -36.08 10.77 -13.59
N LEU A 455 -35.59 10.71 -14.83
CA LEU A 455 -35.28 11.91 -15.62
C LEU A 455 -36.52 12.77 -15.90
N VAL A 456 -37.63 12.14 -16.30
CA VAL A 456 -38.91 12.83 -16.53
C VAL A 456 -39.44 13.43 -15.24
N GLU A 457 -39.40 12.67 -14.14
CA GLU A 457 -39.85 13.10 -12.82
C GLU A 457 -39.06 14.34 -12.36
N THR A 458 -37.73 14.33 -12.50
CA THR A 458 -36.89 15.50 -12.18
C THR A 458 -37.21 16.71 -13.04
N TYR A 459 -37.49 16.52 -14.33
CA TYR A 459 -37.86 17.62 -15.23
C TYR A 459 -39.23 18.21 -14.89
N THR A 460 -40.18 17.37 -14.48
CA THR A 460 -41.51 17.83 -14.05
C THR A 460 -41.48 18.55 -12.69
N LEU A 461 -40.58 18.15 -11.78
CA LEU A 461 -40.41 18.79 -10.48
C LEU A 461 -39.84 20.21 -10.61
N ASP A 462 -38.86 20.41 -11.52
CA ASP A 462 -38.25 21.73 -11.81
C ASP A 462 -39.29 22.77 -12.27
N ARG A 463 -40.40 22.32 -12.89
CA ARG A 463 -41.49 23.19 -13.37
C ARG A 463 -42.54 23.56 -12.31
N GLY A 464 -42.30 23.30 -11.02
CA GLY A 464 -43.10 23.84 -9.92
C GLY A 464 -43.95 22.84 -9.13
N TYR A 465 -43.63 21.55 -9.17
CA TYR A 465 -44.24 20.57 -8.26
C TYR A 465 -43.39 20.48 -6.98
N SER A 466 -43.95 20.90 -5.85
CA SER A 466 -43.27 20.92 -4.56
C SER A 466 -42.71 19.53 -4.21
N TRP A 467 -41.54 19.47 -3.55
CA TRP A 467 -40.99 18.25 -2.97
C TRP A 467 -42.05 17.65 -2.05
N SER A 468 -42.76 16.65 -2.55
CA SER A 468 -43.75 15.95 -1.75
C SER A 468 -43.00 15.13 -0.71
N GLU A 469 -43.36 15.27 0.56
CA GLU A 469 -42.96 14.37 1.66
C GLU A 469 -43.32 12.90 1.39
N PHE A 470 -44.15 12.63 0.38
CA PHE A 470 -44.57 11.29 0.01
C PHE A 470 -43.60 10.64 -0.98
N VAL A 471 -43.19 9.42 -0.64
CA VAL A 471 -42.45 8.53 -1.53
C VAL A 471 -43.23 8.33 -2.82
N PRO A 472 -42.64 8.57 -4.01
CA PRO A 472 -43.31 8.31 -5.28
C PRO A 472 -43.71 6.83 -5.39
N TRP A 473 -44.96 6.56 -5.76
CA TRP A 473 -45.44 5.18 -6.00
C TRP A 473 -44.59 4.44 -7.04
N SER A 474 -44.05 5.16 -8.03
CA SER A 474 -43.10 4.64 -9.01
C SER A 474 -41.87 4.00 -8.35
N TYR A 475 -41.33 4.62 -7.30
CA TYR A 475 -40.16 4.10 -6.57
C TYR A 475 -40.48 2.77 -5.88
N ILE A 476 -41.66 2.65 -5.26
CA ILE A 476 -42.12 1.41 -4.62
C ILE A 476 -42.27 0.30 -5.68
N VAL A 477 -42.83 0.61 -6.84
CA VAL A 477 -42.97 -0.34 -7.95
C VAL A 477 -41.61 -0.83 -8.44
N PHE A 478 -40.65 0.05 -8.72
CA PHE A 478 -39.32 -0.38 -9.16
C PHE A 478 -38.56 -1.15 -8.07
N LEU A 479 -38.66 -0.72 -6.81
CA LEU A 479 -38.01 -1.41 -5.69
C LEU A 479 -38.56 -2.82 -5.48
N THR A 480 -39.88 -3.02 -5.60
CA THR A 480 -40.49 -4.35 -5.52
C THR A 480 -40.04 -5.25 -6.67
N ILE A 481 -39.94 -4.73 -7.90
CA ILE A 481 -39.40 -5.49 -9.04
C ILE A 481 -37.95 -5.93 -8.78
N TYR A 482 -37.09 -5.04 -8.26
CA TYR A 482 -35.71 -5.39 -7.91
C TYR A 482 -35.63 -6.37 -6.73
N GLY A 483 -36.51 -6.25 -5.74
CA GLY A 483 -36.62 -7.21 -4.64
C GLY A 483 -36.95 -8.61 -5.13
N VAL A 484 -37.96 -8.73 -6.00
CA VAL A 484 -38.35 -10.01 -6.62
C VAL A 484 -37.24 -10.60 -7.48
N GLU A 485 -36.55 -9.77 -8.28
CA GLU A 485 -35.39 -10.18 -9.06
C GLU A 485 -34.32 -10.84 -8.18
N VAL A 486 -33.93 -10.17 -7.09
CA VAL A 486 -32.90 -10.64 -6.17
C VAL A 486 -33.31 -11.95 -5.50
N LEU A 487 -34.57 -12.06 -5.04
CA LEU A 487 -35.11 -13.29 -4.46
C LEU A 487 -35.07 -14.45 -5.46
N LEU A 488 -35.56 -14.24 -6.69
CA LEU A 488 -35.52 -15.25 -7.75
C LEU A 488 -34.09 -15.71 -8.06
N LYS A 489 -33.13 -14.78 -8.14
CA LYS A 489 -31.73 -15.10 -8.40
C LYS A 489 -31.08 -15.89 -7.25
N ILE A 490 -31.35 -15.54 -6.00
CA ILE A 490 -30.83 -16.26 -4.83
C ILE A 490 -31.40 -17.68 -4.79
N SER A 491 -32.71 -17.84 -5.04
CA SER A 491 -33.36 -19.16 -5.10
C SER A 491 -32.88 -20.01 -6.27
N GLY A 492 -32.72 -19.43 -7.46
CA GLY A 492 -32.33 -20.17 -8.67
C GLY A 492 -30.86 -20.55 -8.74
N LEU A 493 -29.94 -19.67 -8.31
CA LEU A 493 -28.50 -19.92 -8.35
C LEU A 493 -27.98 -20.55 -7.06
N GLY A 494 -28.69 -20.35 -5.95
CA GLY A 494 -28.24 -20.66 -4.60
C GLY A 494 -27.42 -19.52 -3.99
N PRO A 495 -27.48 -19.33 -2.66
CA PRO A 495 -26.85 -18.19 -1.99
C PRO A 495 -25.33 -18.16 -2.20
N ILE A 496 -24.66 -19.31 -2.16
CA ILE A 496 -23.20 -19.41 -2.32
C ILE A 496 -22.75 -18.99 -3.72
N ALA A 497 -23.48 -19.40 -4.76
CA ALA A 497 -23.15 -19.03 -6.14
C ALA A 497 -23.53 -17.58 -6.44
N TYR A 498 -24.64 -17.09 -5.88
CA TYR A 498 -25.11 -15.71 -6.04
C TYR A 498 -24.10 -14.71 -5.49
N PHE A 499 -23.71 -14.84 -4.21
CA PHE A 499 -22.77 -13.92 -3.55
C PHE A 499 -21.33 -14.03 -4.03
N ARG A 500 -21.01 -15.03 -4.86
CA ARG A 500 -19.69 -15.15 -5.50
C ARG A 500 -19.48 -14.13 -6.60
N SER A 501 -20.55 -13.64 -7.23
CA SER A 501 -20.47 -12.60 -8.27
C SER A 501 -20.54 -11.21 -7.63
N GLY A 502 -19.51 -10.39 -7.84
CA GLY A 502 -19.45 -9.01 -7.31
C GLY A 502 -20.62 -8.14 -7.78
N TRP A 503 -21.10 -8.34 -9.01
CA TRP A 503 -22.23 -7.61 -9.57
C TRP A 503 -23.58 -8.01 -8.96
N ASN A 504 -23.74 -9.26 -8.54
CA ASN A 504 -24.92 -9.72 -7.82
C ASN A 504 -24.89 -9.25 -6.36
N LEU A 505 -23.70 -9.23 -5.75
CA LEU A 505 -23.49 -8.63 -4.42
C LEU A 505 -23.86 -7.14 -4.43
N PHE A 506 -23.42 -6.39 -5.45
CA PHE A 506 -23.81 -4.98 -5.64
C PHE A 506 -25.33 -4.80 -5.77
N ASP A 507 -25.99 -5.60 -6.62
CA ASP A 507 -27.46 -5.53 -6.78
C ASP A 507 -28.18 -5.80 -5.46
N PHE A 508 -27.71 -6.81 -4.72
CA PHE A 508 -28.26 -7.15 -3.41
C PHE A 508 -28.06 -6.00 -2.41
N SER A 509 -26.84 -5.47 -2.29
CA SER A 509 -26.54 -4.37 -1.39
C SER A 509 -27.40 -3.14 -1.69
N VAL A 510 -27.46 -2.68 -2.94
CA VAL A 510 -28.27 -1.51 -3.34
C VAL A 510 -29.76 -1.75 -3.07
N THR A 511 -30.26 -2.95 -3.33
CA THR A 511 -31.68 -3.29 -3.07
C THR A 511 -31.98 -3.31 -1.58
N VAL A 512 -31.11 -3.92 -0.76
CA VAL A 512 -31.26 -3.96 0.70
C VAL A 512 -31.16 -2.56 1.31
N PHE A 513 -30.20 -1.74 0.88
CA PHE A 513 -30.12 -0.34 1.33
C PHE A 513 -31.39 0.43 0.98
N ALA A 514 -31.94 0.26 -0.23
CA ALA A 514 -33.17 0.90 -0.65
C ALA A 514 -34.40 0.47 0.19
N PHE A 515 -34.52 -0.82 0.54
CA PHE A 515 -35.54 -1.31 1.48
C PHE A 515 -35.35 -0.74 2.88
N LEU A 516 -34.11 -0.67 3.38
CA LEU A 516 -33.81 -0.10 4.70
C LEU A 516 -34.19 1.38 4.75
N GLY A 517 -33.90 2.15 3.69
CA GLY A 517 -34.32 3.54 3.56
C GLY A 517 -35.84 3.71 3.55
N LEU A 518 -36.56 2.84 2.82
CA LEU A 518 -38.02 2.87 2.79
C LEU A 518 -38.63 2.54 4.16
N ILE A 519 -38.08 1.54 4.86
CA ILE A 519 -38.53 1.15 6.20
C ILE A 519 -38.24 2.28 7.21
N ALA A 520 -37.04 2.87 7.19
CA ALA A 520 -36.67 3.98 8.07
C ALA A 520 -37.58 5.20 7.87
N LEU A 521 -37.95 5.50 6.62
CA LEU A 521 -38.88 6.57 6.30
C LEU A 521 -40.31 6.24 6.77
N ALA A 522 -40.75 4.98 6.67
CA ALA A 522 -42.04 4.54 7.23
C ALA A 522 -42.11 4.68 8.76
N PHE A 523 -40.96 4.68 9.45
CA PHE A 523 -40.82 4.97 10.88
C PHE A 523 -40.55 6.45 11.19
N ASN A 524 -40.72 7.36 10.22
CA ASN A 524 -40.49 8.81 10.35
C ASN A 524 -39.07 9.18 10.82
N MET A 525 -38.05 8.39 10.45
CA MET A 525 -36.66 8.75 10.70
C MET A 525 -36.11 9.63 9.57
N GLU A 526 -36.40 10.93 9.62
CA GLU A 526 -36.02 11.91 8.58
C GLU A 526 -34.54 11.88 8.14
N PRO A 527 -33.54 11.67 9.03
CA PRO A 527 -32.15 11.61 8.61
C PRO A 527 -31.82 10.50 7.60
N PHE A 528 -32.70 9.52 7.39
CA PHE A 528 -32.49 8.44 6.41
C PHE A 528 -33.11 8.73 5.03
N TYR A 529 -33.77 9.88 4.84
CA TYR A 529 -34.35 10.27 3.55
C TYR A 529 -33.30 10.31 2.42
N PHE A 530 -32.03 10.62 2.73
CA PHE A 530 -30.94 10.59 1.73
C PHE A 530 -30.82 9.24 1.01
N ILE A 531 -31.20 8.12 1.65
CA ILE A 531 -31.16 6.79 1.01
C ILE A 531 -32.13 6.73 -0.18
N VAL A 532 -33.29 7.39 -0.07
CA VAL A 532 -34.26 7.50 -1.17
C VAL A 532 -33.72 8.41 -2.27
N VAL A 533 -33.00 9.48 -1.90
CA VAL A 533 -32.31 10.38 -2.86
C VAL A 533 -31.26 9.62 -3.68
N LEU A 534 -30.61 8.59 -3.12
CA LEU A 534 -29.62 7.75 -3.81
C LEU A 534 -30.23 6.74 -4.83
N ARG A 535 -31.54 6.80 -5.11
CA ARG A 535 -32.20 5.96 -6.14
C ARG A 535 -31.50 5.91 -7.52
N PRO A 536 -30.84 6.97 -8.04
CA PRO A 536 -30.12 6.89 -9.31
C PRO A 536 -28.94 5.91 -9.30
N LEU A 537 -28.40 5.53 -8.14
CA LEU A 537 -27.35 4.51 -8.05
C LEU A 537 -27.80 3.15 -8.60
N GLN A 538 -29.10 2.89 -8.64
CA GLN A 538 -29.67 1.69 -9.27
C GLN A 538 -29.39 1.63 -10.78
N LEU A 539 -29.19 2.78 -11.44
CA LEU A 539 -28.86 2.89 -12.86
C LEU A 539 -27.45 2.42 -13.19
N LEU A 540 -26.55 2.34 -12.20
CA LEU A 540 -25.21 1.76 -12.37
C LEU A 540 -25.27 0.29 -12.83
N ARG A 541 -26.41 -0.39 -12.67
CA ARG A 541 -26.66 -1.72 -13.25
C ARG A 541 -26.57 -1.73 -14.77
N LEU A 542 -26.85 -0.62 -15.46
CA LEU A 542 -26.71 -0.51 -16.92
C LEU A 542 -25.25 -0.60 -17.38
N PHE A 543 -24.28 -0.24 -16.52
CA PHE A 543 -22.86 -0.37 -16.85
C PHE A 543 -22.43 -1.84 -17.04
N LYS A 544 -23.23 -2.79 -16.57
CA LYS A 544 -23.03 -4.22 -16.83
C LYS A 544 -23.21 -4.59 -18.31
N ILE A 545 -23.95 -3.80 -19.09
CA ILE A 545 -24.27 -4.12 -20.49
C ILE A 545 -23.02 -4.06 -21.36
N LYS A 546 -22.22 -3.00 -21.21
CA LYS A 546 -21.03 -2.78 -22.04
C LYS A 546 -19.80 -3.35 -21.37
N GLN A 547 -19.12 -4.28 -22.05
CA GLN A 547 -17.91 -4.91 -21.54
C GLN A 547 -16.82 -3.91 -21.12
N ARG A 548 -16.67 -2.81 -21.87
CA ARG A 548 -15.66 -1.78 -21.56
C ARG A 548 -15.86 -1.18 -20.17
N TYR A 549 -17.11 -0.91 -19.75
CA TYR A 549 -17.38 -0.38 -18.40
C TYR A 549 -17.15 -1.42 -17.31
N ARG A 550 -17.51 -2.69 -17.55
CA ARG A 550 -17.18 -3.78 -16.63
C ARG A 550 -15.68 -3.86 -16.38
N ASN A 551 -14.89 -3.87 -17.46
CA ASN A 551 -13.43 -3.91 -17.36
C ASN A 551 -12.89 -2.75 -16.51
N VAL A 552 -13.37 -1.53 -16.74
CA VAL A 552 -12.98 -0.32 -15.99
C VAL A 552 -13.30 -0.42 -14.49
N LEU A 553 -14.48 -0.93 -14.14
CA LEU A 553 -14.87 -1.09 -12.74
C LEU A 553 -14.11 -2.24 -12.06
N ASP A 554 -13.92 -3.35 -12.75
CA ASP A 554 -13.12 -4.47 -12.26
C ASP A 554 -11.66 -4.05 -12.07
N THR A 555 -11.08 -3.25 -12.98
CA THR A 555 -9.75 -2.65 -12.81
C THR A 555 -9.72 -1.74 -11.57
N MET A 556 -10.74 -0.91 -11.38
CA MET A 556 -10.80 0.06 -10.28
C MET A 556 -10.85 -0.64 -8.91
N PHE A 557 -11.73 -1.65 -8.74
CA PHE A 557 -11.84 -2.37 -7.48
C PHE A 557 -10.59 -3.23 -7.18
N GLU A 558 -9.93 -3.77 -8.20
CA GLU A 558 -8.66 -4.48 -8.02
C GLU A 558 -7.52 -3.54 -7.59
N LEU A 559 -7.49 -2.31 -8.12
CA LEU A 559 -6.50 -1.30 -7.78
C LEU A 559 -6.85 -0.49 -6.51
N PHE A 560 -8.06 -0.60 -5.97
CA PHE A 560 -8.52 0.20 -4.84
C PHE A 560 -7.60 0.13 -3.60
N PRO A 561 -7.10 -1.04 -3.16
CA PRO A 561 -6.18 -1.08 -2.01
C PRO A 561 -4.87 -0.29 -2.27
N ARG A 562 -4.41 -0.25 -3.53
CA ARG A 562 -3.25 0.52 -3.96
C ARG A 562 -3.55 2.02 -3.91
N MET A 563 -4.70 2.44 -4.46
CA MET A 563 -5.17 3.83 -4.39
C MET A 563 -5.36 4.31 -2.95
N ALA A 564 -5.94 3.48 -2.08
CA ALA A 564 -6.13 3.80 -0.66
C ALA A 564 -4.79 4.04 0.05
N SER A 565 -3.74 3.26 -0.28
CA SER A 565 -2.40 3.47 0.30
C SER A 565 -1.75 4.79 -0.13
N LEU A 566 -2.00 5.25 -1.35
CA LEU A 566 -1.55 6.57 -1.83
C LEU A 566 -2.36 7.70 -1.23
N GLY A 567 -3.69 7.54 -1.16
CA GLY A 567 -4.56 8.51 -0.50
C GLY A 567 -4.18 8.70 0.97
N LEU A 568 -3.79 7.63 1.66
CA LEU A 568 -3.28 7.71 3.02
C LEU A 568 -1.92 8.44 3.08
N THR A 569 -1.05 8.29 2.08
CA THR A 569 0.18 9.10 1.96
C THR A 569 -0.14 10.59 1.84
N LEU A 570 -1.14 10.98 1.04
CA LEU A 570 -1.59 12.37 0.93
C LEU A 570 -2.14 12.90 2.26
N ILE A 571 -2.98 12.12 2.94
CA ILE A 571 -3.53 12.48 4.26
C ILE A 571 -2.42 12.71 5.30
N ILE A 572 -1.30 11.97 5.23
CA ILE A 572 -0.15 12.19 6.10
C ILE A 572 0.49 13.57 5.86
N PHE A 573 0.63 13.99 4.61
CA PHE A 573 1.09 15.35 4.29
C PHE A 573 0.11 16.40 4.80
N TYR A 574 -1.19 16.21 4.58
CA TYR A 574 -2.23 17.10 5.11
C TYR A 574 -2.17 17.21 6.62
N TYR A 575 -1.96 16.10 7.34
CA TYR A 575 -1.83 16.10 8.79
C TYR A 575 -0.69 17.02 9.25
N SER A 576 0.51 16.88 8.68
CA SER A 576 1.65 17.70 9.06
C SER A 576 1.41 19.19 8.76
N PHE A 577 0.88 19.53 7.58
CA PHE A 577 0.57 20.92 7.22
C PHE A 577 -0.59 21.50 8.02
N ALA A 578 -1.61 20.71 8.35
CA ALA A 578 -2.75 21.16 9.13
C ALA A 578 -2.36 21.47 10.57
N ILE A 579 -1.51 20.65 11.20
CA ILE A 579 -0.98 20.95 12.54
C ILE A 579 -0.21 22.27 12.53
N VAL A 580 0.71 22.46 11.57
CA VAL A 580 1.44 23.72 11.43
C VAL A 580 0.46 24.89 11.21
N GLY A 581 -0.51 24.73 10.32
CA GLY A 581 -1.50 25.77 10.02
C GLY A 581 -2.38 26.13 11.23
N MET A 582 -2.79 25.14 12.02
CA MET A 582 -3.56 25.36 13.24
C MET A 582 -2.78 26.14 14.30
N GLU A 583 -1.52 25.77 14.54
CA GLU A 583 -0.70 26.41 15.58
C GLU A 583 -0.36 27.87 15.22
N PHE A 584 -0.28 28.23 13.94
CA PHE A 584 0.04 29.59 13.48
C PHE A 584 -1.16 30.44 13.04
N PHE A 585 -2.23 29.82 12.54
CA PHE A 585 -3.35 30.51 11.89
C PHE A 585 -4.72 30.23 12.51
N ALA A 586 -4.78 29.59 13.69
CA ALA A 586 -6.03 29.47 14.44
C ALA A 586 -6.58 30.85 14.83
N ASP A 587 -7.89 31.03 14.65
CA ASP A 587 -8.66 32.24 14.97
C ASP A 587 -8.18 33.54 14.28
N VAL A 588 -7.31 33.43 13.28
CA VAL A 588 -6.82 34.57 12.47
C VAL A 588 -7.89 35.10 11.52
N VAL A 589 -8.68 34.19 10.93
CA VAL A 589 -9.72 34.53 9.97
C VAL A 589 -11.05 34.61 10.69
N SER A 590 -11.71 35.76 10.59
CA SER A 590 -13.03 36.03 11.18
C SER A 590 -13.97 36.67 10.17
N PRO A 591 -15.30 36.62 10.37
CA PRO A 591 -16.21 37.28 9.45
C PRO A 591 -15.98 38.80 9.41
N ASN A 592 -16.05 39.41 8.22
CA ASN A 592 -15.72 40.83 7.97
C ASN A 592 -14.26 41.25 8.25
N CYS A 593 -13.30 40.33 8.24
CA CYS A 593 -11.88 40.68 8.33
C CYS A 593 -11.27 41.02 6.94
N CYS A 594 -9.95 41.20 6.87
CA CYS A 594 -9.20 41.43 5.62
C CYS A 594 -9.64 42.66 4.81
N ASN A 595 -10.18 43.69 5.45
CA ASN A 595 -10.73 44.87 4.75
C ASN A 595 -9.67 45.75 4.05
N THR A 596 -8.40 45.63 4.45
CA THR A 596 -7.27 46.39 3.87
C THR A 596 -6.66 45.74 2.63
N SER A 597 -7.02 44.49 2.32
CA SER A 597 -6.44 43.75 1.19
C SER A 597 -7.36 43.75 -0.03
N THR A 598 -6.82 43.30 -1.17
CA THR A 598 -7.58 43.16 -2.42
C THR A 598 -8.68 42.09 -2.35
N VAL A 599 -8.67 41.25 -1.31
CA VAL A 599 -9.61 40.13 -1.11
C VAL A 599 -10.73 40.45 -0.12
N ALA A 600 -10.86 41.70 0.32
CA ALA A 600 -11.90 42.14 1.27
C ALA A 600 -13.33 41.71 0.89
N ASN A 601 -13.65 41.71 -0.42
CA ASN A 601 -14.97 41.30 -0.92
C ASN A 601 -15.30 39.83 -0.63
N SER A 602 -14.30 38.96 -0.52
CA SER A 602 -14.47 37.53 -0.25
C SER A 602 -14.73 37.23 1.22
N TYR A 603 -14.32 38.12 2.14
CA TYR A 603 -14.46 37.94 3.58
C TYR A 603 -15.63 38.72 4.21
N ARG A 604 -16.44 39.40 3.39
CA ARG A 604 -17.58 40.20 3.86
C ARG A 604 -18.74 39.34 4.38
N GLN A 605 -19.45 39.88 5.36
CA GLN A 605 -20.70 39.38 5.94
C GLN A 605 -21.55 40.61 6.35
N ILE A 606 -22.39 41.10 5.44
CA ILE A 606 -23.15 42.34 5.63
C ILE A 606 -24.64 42.02 5.75
N ASN A 607 -25.28 42.54 6.80
CA ASN A 607 -26.72 42.48 6.96
C ASN A 607 -27.40 43.61 6.17
N ILE A 608 -28.17 43.27 5.14
CA ILE A 608 -28.97 44.24 4.38
C ILE A 608 -30.44 44.07 4.75
N THR A 609 -31.05 45.08 5.35
CA THR A 609 -32.47 45.09 5.69
C THR A 609 -33.29 45.78 4.62
N GLU A 610 -34.07 45.02 3.85
CA GLU A 610 -35.05 45.56 2.89
C GLU A 610 -36.46 45.32 3.44
N GLY A 611 -37.08 46.37 3.99
CA GLY A 611 -38.36 46.29 4.67
C GLY A 611 -38.29 45.41 5.93
N ASN A 612 -39.09 44.35 5.99
CA ASN A 612 -39.11 43.38 7.11
C ASN A 612 -38.17 42.17 6.91
N LYS A 613 -37.41 42.11 5.82
CA LYS A 613 -36.50 40.99 5.53
C LYS A 613 -35.05 41.44 5.68
N THR A 614 -34.33 40.77 6.58
CA THR A 614 -32.87 40.88 6.71
C THR A 614 -32.23 39.83 5.79
N ILE A 615 -31.62 40.26 4.70
CA ILE A 615 -30.85 39.40 3.80
C ILE A 615 -29.38 39.55 4.18
N LEU A 616 -28.74 38.41 4.44
CA LEU A 616 -27.32 38.34 4.76
C LEU A 616 -26.52 38.16 3.47
N VAL A 617 -25.62 39.09 3.18
CA VAL A 617 -24.72 39.02 2.00
C VAL A 617 -23.34 38.59 2.47
N GLU A 618 -22.94 37.37 2.09
CA GLU A 618 -21.71 36.73 2.56
C GLU A 618 -20.77 36.41 1.39
N GLY A 619 -19.46 36.53 1.63
CA GLY A 619 -18.41 36.04 0.73
C GLY A 619 -17.93 34.62 1.04
N TYR A 620 -18.37 34.03 2.16
CA TYR A 620 -18.12 32.66 2.63
C TYR A 620 -16.65 32.23 2.89
N TYR A 621 -15.63 32.94 2.39
CA TYR A 621 -14.22 32.53 2.56
C TYR A 621 -13.72 32.55 4.02
N TYR A 622 -14.43 33.20 4.95
CA TYR A 622 -14.12 33.12 6.39
C TYR A 622 -14.38 31.73 6.99
N LEU A 623 -15.11 30.85 6.29
CA LEU A 623 -15.32 29.46 6.69
C LEU A 623 -14.07 28.60 6.47
N ASN A 624 -13.18 29.02 5.57
CA ASN A 624 -11.91 28.36 5.29
C ASN A 624 -10.85 28.84 6.29
N ASN A 625 -10.82 28.18 7.44
CA ASN A 625 -9.96 28.53 8.56
C ASN A 625 -9.19 27.33 9.12
N PHE A 626 -8.17 27.64 9.93
CA PHE A 626 -7.35 26.66 10.63
C PHE A 626 -7.72 26.54 12.11
N ASN A 627 -9.00 26.73 12.45
CA ASN A 627 -9.43 26.73 13.85
C ASN A 627 -9.53 25.32 14.46
N ASN A 628 -9.61 24.29 13.62
CA ASN A 628 -9.55 22.89 14.04
C ASN A 628 -9.02 22.00 12.91
N ILE A 629 -8.70 20.74 13.24
CA ILE A 629 -8.06 19.83 12.28
C ILE A 629 -8.97 19.49 11.10
N LEU A 630 -10.29 19.44 11.31
CA LEU A 630 -11.26 19.12 10.26
C LEU A 630 -11.43 20.29 9.28
N SER A 631 -11.57 21.53 9.77
CA SER A 631 -11.63 22.73 8.94
C SER A 631 -10.32 22.94 8.18
N SER A 632 -9.19 22.65 8.84
CA SER A 632 -7.86 22.67 8.22
C SER A 632 -7.77 21.65 7.08
N PHE A 633 -8.28 20.42 7.26
CA PHE A 633 -8.30 19.41 6.19
C PHE A 633 -9.15 19.81 5.00
N VAL A 634 -10.32 20.40 5.22
CA VAL A 634 -11.15 20.94 4.12
C VAL A 634 -10.43 22.07 3.42
N THR A 635 -9.86 23.02 4.17
CA THR A 635 -9.09 24.15 3.61
C THR A 635 -7.89 23.66 2.78
N LEU A 636 -7.11 22.71 3.29
CA LEU A 636 -5.98 22.13 2.55
C LEU A 636 -6.44 21.36 1.30
N PHE A 637 -7.57 20.67 1.38
CA PHE A 637 -8.16 20.00 0.21
C PHE A 637 -8.55 21.01 -0.88
N GLU A 638 -9.19 22.13 -0.51
CA GLU A 638 -9.51 23.22 -1.44
C GLU A 638 -8.25 23.81 -2.07
N LEU A 639 -7.18 23.99 -1.30
CA LEU A 639 -5.89 24.45 -1.81
C LEU A 639 -5.23 23.44 -2.77
N THR A 640 -5.43 22.13 -2.58
CA THR A 640 -4.94 21.10 -3.50
C THR A 640 -5.67 21.11 -4.85
N VAL A 641 -6.92 21.59 -4.92
CA VAL A 641 -7.64 21.77 -6.19
C VAL A 641 -7.08 22.97 -6.98
N VAL A 642 -6.21 23.80 -6.38
CA VAL A 642 -5.47 24.92 -6.99
C VAL A 642 -6.35 26.12 -7.40
N ASN A 643 -7.67 25.99 -7.48
CA ASN A 643 -8.52 27.13 -7.82
C ASN A 643 -8.65 28.13 -6.66
N ASN A 644 -8.62 29.45 -6.96
CA ASN A 644 -8.81 30.55 -6.00
C ASN A 644 -7.93 30.49 -4.73
N TRP A 645 -6.85 29.72 -4.73
CA TRP A 645 -6.03 29.48 -3.54
C TRP A 645 -5.35 30.75 -2.99
N TYR A 646 -5.05 31.70 -3.90
CA TYR A 646 -4.45 32.98 -3.54
C TYR A 646 -5.38 33.85 -2.68
N ILE A 647 -6.70 33.64 -2.73
CA ILE A 647 -7.67 34.38 -1.90
C ILE A 647 -7.43 34.02 -0.42
N THR A 648 -7.32 32.73 -0.13
CA THR A 648 -7.02 32.24 1.22
C THR A 648 -5.63 32.68 1.67
N MET A 649 -4.63 32.61 0.79
CA MET A 649 -3.28 33.07 1.07
C MET A 649 -3.27 34.57 1.45
N GLU A 650 -3.83 35.44 0.60
CA GLU A 650 -3.85 36.89 0.83
C GLU A 650 -4.76 37.29 2.02
N GLY A 651 -5.79 36.50 2.32
CA GLY A 651 -6.58 36.67 3.54
C GLY A 651 -5.72 36.48 4.79
N VAL A 652 -5.00 35.35 4.87
CA VAL A 652 -4.13 35.06 6.03
C VAL A 652 -2.95 36.02 6.12
N THR A 653 -2.33 36.42 5.01
CA THR A 653 -1.20 37.37 5.02
C THR A 653 -1.63 38.75 5.52
N SER A 654 -2.84 39.19 5.16
CA SER A 654 -3.37 40.49 5.58
C SER A 654 -3.58 40.61 7.09
N MET A 655 -3.81 39.49 7.77
CA MET A 655 -4.00 39.42 9.22
C MET A 655 -2.72 39.05 9.98
N THR A 656 -1.69 38.52 9.30
CA THR A 656 -0.46 38.01 9.92
C THR A 656 0.79 38.72 9.39
N SER A 657 1.58 38.05 8.55
CA SER A 657 2.83 38.53 7.98
C SER A 657 3.04 37.95 6.58
N HIS A 658 3.84 38.62 5.76
CA HIS A 658 4.24 38.17 4.42
C HIS A 658 4.89 36.79 4.42
N TRP A 659 5.55 36.39 5.52
CA TRP A 659 6.14 35.04 5.66
C TRP A 659 5.11 33.90 5.59
N SER A 660 3.83 34.17 5.85
CA SER A 660 2.77 33.17 5.67
C SER A 660 2.58 32.79 4.20
N ARG A 661 2.95 33.63 3.22
CA ARG A 661 2.98 33.26 1.79
C ARG A 661 3.85 32.04 1.54
N LEU A 662 4.99 31.95 2.24
CA LEU A 662 5.91 30.82 2.11
C LEU A 662 5.24 29.50 2.51
N TYR A 663 4.37 29.50 3.52
CA TYR A 663 3.60 28.31 3.91
C TYR A 663 2.72 27.81 2.76
N PHE A 664 1.92 28.70 2.15
CA PHE A 664 1.02 28.33 1.06
C PHE A 664 1.77 27.93 -0.22
N MET A 665 2.85 28.66 -0.57
CA MET A 665 3.69 28.32 -1.72
C MET A 665 4.41 26.98 -1.53
N THR A 666 4.93 26.71 -0.33
CA THR A 666 5.55 25.39 -0.01
C THR A 666 4.51 24.29 -0.06
N PHE A 667 3.32 24.51 0.48
CA PHE A 667 2.22 23.55 0.39
C PHE A 667 1.86 23.25 -1.07
N TYR A 668 1.75 24.28 -1.92
CA TYR A 668 1.47 24.11 -3.36
C TYR A 668 2.52 23.23 -4.04
N ILE A 669 3.81 23.53 -3.87
CA ILE A 669 4.91 22.76 -4.48
C ILE A 669 4.85 21.30 -4.02
N VAL A 670 4.71 21.06 -2.71
CA VAL A 670 4.64 19.71 -2.15
C VAL A 670 3.41 18.96 -2.64
N THR A 671 2.21 19.56 -2.56
CA THR A 671 0.97 18.88 -2.97
C THR A 671 0.93 18.65 -4.48
N MET A 672 1.53 19.53 -5.29
CA MET A 672 1.62 19.34 -6.73
C MET A 672 2.44 18.09 -7.04
N VAL A 673 3.65 17.97 -6.48
CA VAL A 673 4.53 16.80 -6.67
C VAL A 673 3.87 15.52 -6.18
N VAL A 674 3.26 15.56 -5.00
CA VAL A 674 2.60 14.37 -4.45
C VAL A 674 1.42 13.96 -5.32
N MET A 675 0.56 14.89 -5.73
CA MET A 675 -0.61 14.57 -6.55
C MET A 675 -0.23 14.08 -7.95
N THR A 676 0.78 14.66 -8.57
CA THR A 676 1.23 14.22 -9.89
C THR A 676 1.79 12.80 -9.87
N ILE A 677 2.62 12.47 -8.88
CA ILE A 677 3.12 11.09 -8.66
C ILE A 677 1.95 10.12 -8.46
N ILE A 678 0.96 10.49 -7.62
CA ILE A 678 -0.21 9.64 -7.35
C ILE A 678 -1.03 9.40 -8.64
N VAL A 679 -1.35 10.45 -9.39
CA VAL A 679 -2.14 10.36 -10.62
C VAL A 679 -1.42 9.52 -11.66
N ALA A 680 -0.13 9.78 -11.89
CA ALA A 680 0.65 9.09 -12.89
C ALA A 680 0.77 7.58 -12.59
N PHE A 681 1.01 7.22 -11.33
CA PHE A 681 1.06 5.82 -10.90
C PHE A 681 -0.27 5.09 -11.00
N ILE A 682 -1.39 5.76 -10.70
CA ILE A 682 -2.72 5.18 -10.88
C ILE A 682 -2.98 4.95 -12.37
N LEU A 683 -2.64 5.93 -13.21
CA LEU A 683 -2.85 5.86 -14.65
C LEU A 683 -2.02 4.73 -15.27
N ASP A 684 -0.74 4.61 -14.94
CA ASP A 684 0.12 3.53 -15.44
C ASP A 684 -0.42 2.14 -15.04
N ALA A 685 -0.75 1.97 -13.75
CA ALA A 685 -1.33 0.72 -13.25
C ALA A 685 -2.66 0.37 -13.95
N PHE A 686 -3.49 1.39 -14.21
CA PHE A 686 -4.79 1.24 -14.85
C PHE A 686 -4.65 0.90 -16.34
N VAL A 687 -3.81 1.63 -17.07
CA VAL A 687 -3.53 1.42 -18.50
C VAL A 687 -2.90 0.04 -18.72
N PHE A 688 -1.93 -0.33 -17.88
CA PHE A 688 -1.32 -1.66 -17.93
C PHE A 688 -2.36 -2.76 -17.77
N ARG A 689 -3.22 -2.70 -16.73
CA ARG A 689 -4.25 -3.74 -16.52
C ARG A 689 -5.27 -3.76 -17.65
N MET A 690 -5.66 -2.59 -18.17
CA MET A 690 -6.62 -2.51 -19.27
C MET A 690 -6.06 -3.13 -20.56
N ASN A 691 -4.81 -2.83 -20.91
CA ASN A 691 -4.11 -3.42 -22.06
C ASN A 691 -3.90 -4.92 -21.87
N TYR A 692 -3.53 -5.35 -20.66
CA TYR A 692 -3.38 -6.75 -20.31
C TYR A 692 -4.69 -7.52 -20.43
N SER A 693 -5.78 -6.96 -19.89
CA SER A 693 -7.12 -7.54 -19.97
C SER A 693 -7.59 -7.68 -21.42
N ARG A 694 -7.11 -6.84 -22.35
CA ARG A 694 -7.37 -6.98 -23.78
C ARG A 694 -6.55 -8.12 -24.40
N LYS A 695 -5.23 -8.18 -24.15
CA LYS A 695 -4.30 -9.17 -24.73
C LYS A 695 -4.64 -10.61 -24.31
N ASN A 696 -4.95 -10.83 -23.03
CA ASN A 696 -5.32 -12.14 -22.49
C ASN A 696 -6.70 -12.65 -22.92
N ARG A 697 -7.50 -11.82 -23.58
CA ARG A 697 -8.88 -12.15 -23.94
C ARG A 697 -8.98 -12.74 -25.34
N GLU A 698 -7.96 -12.54 -26.18
CA GLU A 698 -7.85 -13.22 -27.47
C GLU A 698 -7.53 -14.72 -27.31
N THR A 699 -7.22 -15.19 -26.11
CA THR A 699 -6.77 -16.57 -25.84
C THR A 699 -7.71 -17.43 -24.97
N VAL A 700 -8.85 -16.91 -24.48
CA VAL A 700 -9.68 -17.63 -23.49
C VAL A 700 -11.16 -17.71 -23.90
N ASP A 701 -11.60 -18.91 -24.32
CA ASP A 701 -13.00 -19.25 -24.66
C ASP A 701 -13.94 -19.41 -23.45
N ASN A 702 -13.43 -19.30 -22.21
CA ASN A 702 -14.23 -19.52 -20.99
C ASN A 702 -14.36 -18.27 -20.10
N PRO A 703 -15.57 -17.69 -19.95
CA PRO A 703 -15.82 -16.49 -19.13
C PRO A 703 -15.70 -16.72 -17.61
N GLY A 704 -15.37 -17.94 -17.16
CA GLY A 704 -15.19 -18.30 -15.75
C GLY A 704 -13.80 -18.01 -15.16
N ASP A 705 -12.82 -17.66 -16.01
CA ASP A 705 -11.41 -17.47 -15.67
C ASP A 705 -10.99 -16.00 -15.54
N GLU A 706 -11.93 -15.06 -15.67
CA GLU A 706 -11.63 -13.61 -15.62
C GLU A 706 -11.05 -13.17 -14.25
N ASN A 707 -11.38 -13.86 -13.15
CA ASN A 707 -11.19 -13.32 -11.78
C ASN A 707 -9.94 -13.81 -11.01
N GLY A 708 -9.00 -14.53 -11.62
CA GLY A 708 -7.80 -14.97 -10.90
C GLY A 708 -6.86 -15.88 -11.68
N ILE A 709 -5.83 -16.38 -10.99
CA ILE A 709 -4.95 -17.44 -11.52
C ILE A 709 -5.55 -18.78 -11.08
N VAL A 710 -5.73 -19.69 -12.04
CA VAL A 710 -6.33 -21.00 -11.84
C VAL A 710 -5.29 -22.08 -12.08
N PHE A 711 -5.14 -22.98 -11.12
CA PHE A 711 -4.34 -24.19 -11.27
C PHE A 711 -5.28 -25.38 -11.23
N GLU A 712 -5.16 -26.26 -12.21
CA GLU A 712 -5.87 -27.54 -12.22
C GLU A 712 -4.91 -28.65 -11.83
N VAL A 713 -5.30 -29.45 -10.84
CA VAL A 713 -4.51 -30.57 -10.37
C VAL A 713 -5.41 -31.80 -10.31
N GLU A 714 -5.07 -32.81 -11.10
CA GLU A 714 -5.69 -34.12 -11.02
C GLU A 714 -5.09 -34.90 -9.85
N VAL A 715 -5.91 -35.56 -9.03
CA VAL A 715 -5.46 -36.48 -7.98
C VAL A 715 -5.94 -37.88 -8.31
N ARG A 716 -5.02 -38.83 -8.45
CA ARG A 716 -5.34 -40.25 -8.68
C ARG A 716 -5.55 -40.98 -7.36
N ARG A 717 -6.36 -42.04 -7.37
CA ARG A 717 -6.62 -42.86 -6.19
C ARG A 717 -5.33 -43.43 -5.55
N ASP A 718 -4.43 -43.94 -6.37
CA ASP A 718 -3.18 -44.57 -5.90
C ASP A 718 -2.28 -43.57 -5.16
N GLU A 719 -2.18 -42.35 -5.68
CA GLU A 719 -1.42 -41.26 -5.04
C GLU A 719 -2.04 -40.83 -3.71
N ALA A 720 -3.38 -40.77 -3.66
CA ALA A 720 -4.11 -40.44 -2.44
C ALA A 720 -3.92 -41.52 -1.36
N LEU A 721 -3.91 -42.80 -1.75
CA LEU A 721 -3.63 -43.93 -0.86
C LEU A 721 -2.18 -43.91 -0.34
N ALA A 722 -1.21 -43.73 -1.23
CA ALA A 722 0.21 -43.60 -0.85
C ALA A 722 0.43 -42.43 0.12
N THR A 723 -0.23 -41.30 -0.12
CA THR A 723 -0.19 -40.13 0.78
C THR A 723 -0.85 -40.46 2.12
N LEU A 724 -1.99 -41.15 2.13
CA LEU A 724 -2.66 -41.55 3.36
C LEU A 724 -1.79 -42.47 4.22
N GLU A 725 -1.10 -43.43 3.61
CA GLU A 725 -0.16 -44.33 4.31
C GLU A 725 1.03 -43.56 4.90
N LEU A 726 1.63 -42.65 4.15
CA LEU A 726 2.68 -41.77 4.64
C LEU A 726 2.20 -40.94 5.85
N TYR A 727 0.99 -40.38 5.78
CA TYR A 727 0.42 -39.64 6.90
C TYR A 727 0.13 -40.58 8.09
N LYS A 728 -0.37 -41.80 7.90
CA LYS A 728 -0.55 -42.77 9.00
C LYS A 728 0.79 -43.09 9.71
N GLN A 729 1.87 -43.22 8.95
CA GLN A 729 3.21 -43.48 9.50
C GLN A 729 3.81 -42.27 10.24
N MET A 730 3.41 -41.04 9.88
CA MET A 730 3.92 -39.81 10.51
C MET A 730 3.18 -39.42 11.81
N SER A 731 2.15 -40.17 12.22
CA SER A 731 1.30 -39.91 13.40
C SER A 731 0.78 -38.46 13.56
N PRO A 732 0.14 -37.85 12.54
CA PRO A 732 -0.47 -36.52 12.64
C PRO A 732 -1.81 -36.59 13.38
N GLY A 733 -2.28 -35.43 13.87
CA GLY A 733 -3.57 -35.34 14.56
C GLY A 733 -4.74 -35.89 13.73
N LEU A 734 -5.77 -36.41 14.42
CA LEU A 734 -6.93 -37.12 13.86
C LEU A 734 -7.62 -36.37 12.70
N SER A 735 -7.59 -35.04 12.72
CA SER A 735 -8.16 -34.16 11.69
C SER A 735 -7.42 -34.18 10.35
N SER A 736 -6.12 -34.48 10.34
CA SER A 736 -5.34 -34.56 9.09
C SER A 736 -5.74 -35.79 8.29
N ILE A 737 -5.95 -36.92 9.00
CA ILE A 737 -6.36 -38.20 8.40
C ILE A 737 -7.79 -38.11 7.87
N SER A 738 -8.73 -37.52 8.63
CA SER A 738 -10.12 -37.37 8.18
C SER A 738 -10.25 -36.57 6.88
N SER A 739 -9.42 -35.53 6.70
CA SER A 739 -9.44 -34.71 5.48
C SER A 739 -9.05 -35.49 4.21
N LEU A 740 -8.08 -36.41 4.31
CA LEU A 740 -7.63 -37.26 3.21
C LEU A 740 -8.59 -38.44 2.98
N VAL A 741 -9.14 -39.02 4.05
CA VAL A 741 -10.20 -40.03 3.95
C VAL A 741 -11.43 -39.45 3.23
N GLY A 742 -11.78 -38.19 3.49
CA GLY A 742 -12.86 -37.51 2.78
C GLY A 742 -12.63 -37.41 1.26
N VAL A 743 -11.38 -37.35 0.80
CA VAL A 743 -11.06 -37.39 -0.64
C VAL A 743 -11.38 -38.76 -1.22
N LEU A 744 -10.95 -39.84 -0.56
CA LEU A 744 -11.23 -41.21 -0.98
C LEU A 744 -12.73 -41.52 -0.97
N GLN A 745 -13.46 -41.10 0.07
CA GLN A 745 -14.92 -41.24 0.12
C GLN A 745 -15.62 -40.48 -1.01
N SER A 746 -15.10 -39.31 -1.41
CA SER A 746 -15.65 -38.58 -2.55
C SER A 746 -15.37 -39.26 -3.89
N MET A 747 -14.22 -39.94 -4.04
CA MET A 747 -13.94 -40.81 -5.19
C MET A 747 -14.88 -42.02 -5.21
N ASP A 748 -15.11 -42.66 -4.06
CA ASP A 748 -16.00 -43.82 -3.93
C ASP A 748 -17.46 -43.45 -4.26
N ARG A 749 -17.93 -42.29 -3.80
CA ARG A 749 -19.29 -41.79 -4.10
C ARG A 749 -19.50 -41.43 -5.57
N SER A 750 -18.46 -40.93 -6.24
CA SER A 750 -18.55 -40.52 -7.65
C SER A 750 -18.27 -41.67 -8.62
N GLY A 751 -17.70 -42.78 -8.17
CA GLY A 751 -17.29 -43.89 -9.03
C GLY A 751 -16.11 -43.57 -9.95
N HIS A 752 -15.41 -42.45 -9.74
CA HIS A 752 -14.29 -42.01 -10.56
C HIS A 752 -12.94 -42.39 -9.90
N THR A 753 -11.95 -42.80 -10.71
CA THR A 753 -10.60 -43.18 -10.24
C THR A 753 -9.67 -41.97 -10.04
N SER A 754 -10.06 -40.80 -10.54
CA SER A 754 -9.37 -39.53 -10.32
C SER A 754 -10.35 -38.39 -10.02
N LEU A 755 -9.87 -37.40 -9.26
CA LEU A 755 -10.62 -36.18 -8.95
C LEU A 755 -9.82 -34.96 -9.39
N MET A 756 -10.49 -34.06 -10.10
CA MET A 756 -9.93 -32.77 -10.46
C MET A 756 -10.14 -31.75 -9.34
N TYR A 757 -9.05 -31.18 -8.85
CA TYR A 757 -9.04 -30.05 -7.94
C TYR A 757 -8.64 -28.79 -8.67
N LEU A 758 -9.25 -27.69 -8.24
CA LEU A 758 -9.08 -26.38 -8.83
C LEU A 758 -8.60 -25.41 -7.75
N GLY A 759 -7.34 -25.00 -7.86
CA GLY A 759 -6.71 -23.99 -7.01
C GLY A 759 -6.99 -22.60 -7.58
N ARG A 760 -7.59 -21.71 -6.78
CA ARG A 760 -7.84 -20.32 -7.18
C ARG A 760 -7.18 -19.35 -6.22
N ARG A 761 -6.50 -18.33 -6.76
CA ARG A 761 -6.11 -17.13 -6.03
C ARG A 761 -6.41 -15.86 -6.83
N SER A 762 -6.69 -14.77 -6.12
CA SER A 762 -6.75 -13.45 -6.72
C SER A 762 -5.35 -13.02 -7.19
N ARG A 763 -5.30 -12.22 -8.24
CA ARG A 763 -4.06 -11.60 -8.71
C ARG A 763 -3.58 -10.58 -7.67
N THR A 764 -2.28 -10.51 -7.46
CA THR A 764 -1.63 -9.57 -6.55
C THR A 764 -0.81 -8.55 -7.33
N LYS A 765 -0.38 -7.46 -6.68
CA LYS A 765 0.53 -6.46 -7.27
C LYS A 765 1.75 -7.11 -7.92
N SER A 766 2.37 -8.07 -7.24
CA SER A 766 3.57 -8.73 -7.76
C SER A 766 3.30 -9.48 -9.06
N ASP A 767 2.11 -10.07 -9.25
CA ASP A 767 1.78 -10.77 -10.49
C ASP A 767 1.68 -9.82 -11.69
N LEU A 768 1.19 -8.59 -11.45
CA LEU A 768 1.13 -7.54 -12.48
C LEU A 768 2.55 -7.02 -12.78
N SER A 769 3.33 -6.71 -11.75
CA SER A 769 4.71 -6.25 -11.92
C SER A 769 5.63 -7.31 -12.56
N MET A 770 5.45 -8.59 -12.24
CA MET A 770 6.19 -9.68 -12.89
C MET A 770 5.92 -9.75 -14.39
N LYS A 771 4.69 -9.41 -14.81
CA LYS A 771 4.32 -9.36 -16.23
C LYS A 771 4.77 -8.08 -16.91
N MET A 772 4.80 -6.96 -16.19
CA MET A 772 5.28 -5.68 -16.70
C MET A 772 6.78 -5.75 -17.05
N TYR A 773 7.57 -6.44 -16.21
CA TYR A 773 9.02 -6.55 -16.36
C TYR A 773 9.47 -7.94 -16.85
N GLU A 774 8.59 -8.70 -17.51
CA GLU A 774 8.85 -10.11 -17.87
C GLU A 774 10.14 -10.31 -18.69
N GLU A 775 10.40 -9.41 -19.63
CA GLU A 775 11.58 -9.46 -20.51
C GLU A 775 12.90 -9.27 -19.74
N GLU A 776 12.89 -8.48 -18.67
CA GLU A 776 14.10 -8.14 -17.89
C GLU A 776 14.33 -9.06 -16.68
N ILE A 777 13.30 -9.74 -16.20
CA ILE A 777 13.39 -10.59 -14.99
C ILE A 777 14.41 -11.72 -15.17
N GLN A 778 14.51 -12.30 -16.37
CA GLN A 778 15.49 -13.35 -16.64
C GLN A 778 16.92 -12.85 -16.53
N GLU A 779 17.18 -11.63 -17.03
CA GLU A 779 18.48 -10.97 -16.90
C GLU A 779 18.82 -10.71 -15.44
N TRP A 780 17.85 -10.21 -14.64
CA TRP A 780 18.06 -9.99 -13.21
C TRP A 780 18.39 -11.27 -12.45
N TYR A 781 17.79 -12.40 -12.84
CA TYR A 781 18.10 -13.70 -12.26
C TYR A 781 19.49 -14.20 -12.66
N ALA A 782 19.90 -14.00 -13.90
CA ALA A 782 21.25 -14.33 -14.36
C ALA A 782 22.32 -13.50 -13.64
N GLU A 783 22.09 -12.19 -13.48
CA GLU A 783 22.98 -11.30 -12.73
C GLU A 783 23.10 -11.74 -11.25
N TYR A 784 21.97 -12.13 -10.64
CA TYR A 784 21.95 -12.63 -9.26
C TYR A 784 22.73 -13.94 -9.10
N SER A 785 22.53 -14.91 -10.01
CA SER A 785 23.27 -16.18 -9.95
C SER A 785 24.77 -15.97 -10.12
N ASN A 786 25.20 -15.06 -11.00
CA ASN A 786 26.61 -14.75 -11.21
C ASN A 786 27.24 -14.16 -9.94
N LYS A 787 26.56 -13.22 -9.27
CA LYS A 787 27.05 -12.61 -8.02
C LYS A 787 27.21 -13.64 -6.89
N ASN A 788 26.25 -14.55 -6.72
CA ASN A 788 26.36 -15.61 -5.72
C ASN A 788 27.52 -16.57 -6.02
N LEU A 789 27.70 -16.94 -7.30
CA LEU A 789 28.80 -17.82 -7.71
C LEU A 789 30.17 -17.18 -7.44
N SER A 790 30.33 -15.88 -7.69
CA SER A 790 31.56 -15.14 -7.38
C SER A 790 31.87 -15.11 -5.87
N GLN A 791 30.85 -14.95 -5.02
CA GLN A 791 31.02 -14.97 -3.55
C GLN A 791 31.39 -16.36 -3.02
N GLU A 792 30.81 -17.43 -3.57
CA GLU A 792 31.20 -18.81 -3.23
C GLU A 792 32.63 -19.10 -3.68
N LEU A 793 33.05 -18.59 -4.85
CA LEU A 793 34.42 -18.72 -5.35
C LEU A 793 35.43 -18.00 -4.43
N GLU A 794 35.14 -16.76 -4.03
CA GLU A 794 35.98 -15.98 -3.11
C GLU A 794 36.08 -16.61 -1.71
N GLN A 795 35.01 -17.22 -1.21
CA GLN A 795 35.05 -17.96 0.07
C GLN A 795 35.86 -19.26 -0.04
N SER A 796 35.84 -19.93 -1.21
CA SER A 796 36.63 -21.14 -1.46
C SER A 796 38.13 -20.88 -1.67
N LEU A 797 38.51 -19.66 -2.05
CA LEU A 797 39.88 -19.24 -2.36
C LEU A 797 40.66 -18.64 -1.18
N ARG A 798 40.08 -18.58 0.05
CA ARG A 798 40.88 -18.25 1.25
C ARG A 798 41.72 -19.47 1.64
N PRO A 799 43.07 -19.42 1.54
CA PRO A 799 43.88 -20.57 1.89
C PRO A 799 43.84 -20.82 3.40
N ILE A 800 43.67 -22.09 3.75
CA ILE A 800 43.82 -22.64 5.09
C ILE A 800 45.24 -22.31 5.54
N VAL A 801 45.40 -21.34 6.47
CA VAL A 801 46.67 -21.08 7.12
C VAL A 801 46.94 -22.24 8.08
N GLU A 802 47.90 -23.08 7.71
CA GLU A 802 48.45 -24.15 8.52
C GLU A 802 49.10 -23.60 9.80
N SER A 803 48.96 -24.38 10.87
CA SER A 803 49.58 -24.22 12.19
C SER A 803 51.11 -24.04 12.14
N PRO A 804 51.74 -23.30 13.07
CA PRO A 804 53.16 -22.99 12.99
C PRO A 804 54.01 -24.20 13.40
N GLY A 805 54.90 -24.64 12.52
CA GLY A 805 55.86 -25.72 12.76
C GLY A 805 57.19 -25.46 12.06
N SER A 806 58.20 -25.19 12.88
CA SER A 806 59.66 -25.27 12.65
C SER A 806 60.32 -24.35 11.61
N ASP A 807 61.11 -23.43 12.17
CA ASP A 807 62.17 -22.66 11.53
C ASP A 807 63.18 -23.51 10.76
N SER A 808 63.58 -23.06 9.57
CA SER A 808 64.98 -23.07 9.14
C SER A 808 65.24 -22.07 7.99
N TYR A 809 66.40 -21.43 8.10
CA TYR A 809 66.90 -20.21 7.47
C TYR A 809 67.23 -20.31 5.95
N PRO A 810 67.53 -19.18 5.28
CA PRO A 810 67.29 -18.93 3.86
C PRO A 810 68.54 -19.08 2.99
N PHE A 811 68.40 -19.06 1.66
CA PHE A 811 69.47 -18.59 0.77
C PHE A 811 68.93 -18.05 -0.58
N SER A 812 69.77 -17.22 -1.16
CA SER A 812 69.57 -16.07 -2.05
C SER A 812 69.67 -16.39 -3.55
N GLU A 813 68.97 -15.56 -4.35
CA GLU A 813 69.42 -14.95 -5.63
C GLU A 813 69.63 -15.83 -6.92
N PRO A 814 69.79 -15.26 -8.13
CA PRO A 814 69.01 -14.19 -8.80
C PRO A 814 68.82 -14.47 -10.34
N GLN A 815 68.43 -13.42 -11.11
CA GLN A 815 68.54 -13.22 -12.58
C GLN A 815 67.33 -13.56 -13.46
N LEU A 816 67.04 -12.88 -14.57
CA LEU A 816 67.30 -11.54 -15.14
C LEU A 816 66.59 -11.55 -16.53
N ASN A 817 65.86 -10.49 -16.85
CA ASN A 817 65.54 -9.90 -18.16
C ASN A 817 65.39 -10.73 -19.46
N SER A 818 64.29 -10.48 -20.18
CA SER A 818 64.24 -9.95 -21.57
C SER A 818 62.78 -9.55 -21.89
N GLN A 819 62.46 -8.28 -22.19
CA GLN A 819 62.39 -7.64 -23.53
C GLN A 819 61.68 -8.55 -24.56
N THR A 820 60.67 -8.19 -25.35
CA THR A 820 60.06 -6.95 -25.90
C THR A 820 58.77 -7.48 -26.60
N GLU A 821 57.67 -6.77 -26.88
CA GLU A 821 57.51 -5.74 -27.93
C GLU A 821 55.99 -5.42 -28.12
N HIS A 822 55.73 -4.28 -28.74
CA HIS A 822 54.47 -3.55 -28.93
C HIS A 822 53.46 -4.12 -29.95
N SER A 823 52.16 -3.77 -29.78
CA SER A 823 51.26 -3.06 -30.75
C SER A 823 49.78 -3.36 -30.40
N ILE A 824 48.98 -2.39 -29.93
CA ILE A 824 48.17 -1.39 -30.67
C ILE A 824 47.20 -2.01 -31.69
N ASN A 825 45.95 -2.25 -31.27
CA ASN A 825 44.78 -1.41 -31.60
C ASN A 825 43.61 -1.74 -30.66
#